data_AF-A0A925I7X3-F1
#
_entry.id   AF-A0A925I7X3-F1
#
_cell.length_a   1.000
_cell.length_b   1.000
_cell.length_c   1.000
_cell.angle_alpha   90.00
_cell.angle_beta   90.00
_cell.angle_gamma   90.00
#
_symmetry.space_group_name_H-M   'P 1'
#
loop_
_entity.id
_entity.type
_entity.pdbx_description
1 polymer ?
#
loop_
_entity_poly.entity_id
_entity_poly.type
_entity_poly.pdbx_seq_one_letter_code
_entity_poly.pdbx_strand_id
1 'polypeptide(L)'
;MNSTTAFTFTANFCSSTLPWGPPWVLPAMYNPVPVSVPATGASWVHVTVPFSYCDANSGNYMHFAMPLGKTMNVDNLQLTDITASYPLSVSAGAAPNPICSGTPSVLSAAVTNPLCNVTYNWSPSTDLSSATVSNPTATPVTTTTYNLIVNDGCRTASSSVTLTVGTPTPVTVIPVPVLCETDQYNLSTSVSPSGGFFTGPGVTALGLFDATLTGPGTYVIVYTYTDAGGCSSSANITVYVQNCSCTTCITPLAPGGTLSSSPPASQFYCVNNNITVTGIVNINLSELQIAPNKSITVAPGAVLTIAGSHLYSCSGMWDGIIVQNGGSVKLIPVVFFGLTIRTTMIEDAKVGVDVLASTLTSNILTSDRATFNRNNIGVRISNYTLTSSTTYPFTVVNSAFTCRDIPFVPGSIAWPLTTTIKAATNPITSPLETPYIHNVNYPQTGATAFLKLPYAPSTTKSFAGMVLTNVGFTANPHTSSPTYYEVFIGQNGKFNYNIFDNLIYGISGENANLTVTSSIFQNTIGTGKGGGVGSIGIDVTSKELNHRLRVMPGTPSGNFNDRFFDCARAVNSVNYFENIITFTDVRSTQINTAPVTLFNHRGSFGHTVTSNRFRIMNVSDNELYNIESGIIFNANFGPYNIGGVFVSALGQYSGQVDVNRNIVNAHLPANPITTQYVRNAIRLSNVISSGIFSIPGTNVNCNSNSITSVHRGILTQNWDRKNIVCNSNTVSIVPDPFFFFPNPTQYGIGHFNNNAATSFGNTTISNTITGPGIFTNLNMRSILVSLCNNNNVRCNNTSATTNGIEFSGNNPNTSFRINYMSNCKYGFVLSNNGIIGTQGGPASPSDNLWTGAWTGGNFKTYTLTGSSSQNSKLYIRSGGFFNPNLSGTTGGIVGVEDYTIANGSLITTIGPIFLGCPIQNNGNGNGTPKNAIVLLEKIAQDQIPLTVNTSETQFISKNQLYRLLKSDPSLKDSSVVLLNFYNQSQQSIRESLSFIEDQMATGNITAGQIATNNLPTQGNIENNYKNFFNLHIRHQTNTFSGTDSSTLVNLANGCPFTDGAVVYQARALHNSIYNTAVLFEDNCAPASGSSRMASEKPELGGTGFDVLVYPNPSEGSISIVPFNQEAKDLIIVITDIQGKTIFNNKLPVNERLATLRLDVPDGMYLMNISDARTGESVSRKIIIQK
;
A
#
# COMPACT_ATOMS: atom_id res chain seq x y z
N MET A 1 83.72 13.33 101.18
CA MET A 1 84.56 14.05 100.19
C MET A 1 83.64 14.95 99.39
N ASN A 2 83.82 16.27 99.54
CA ASN A 2 83.01 17.30 98.89
C ASN A 2 83.32 17.34 97.39
N SER A 3 82.33 17.07 96.53
CA SER A 3 82.35 17.51 95.13
C SER A 3 80.94 17.93 94.72
N THR A 4 80.78 19.21 94.40
CA THR A 4 79.52 19.90 94.05
C THR A 4 79.14 19.76 92.57
N THR A 5 79.50 18.67 91.90
CA THR A 5 79.22 18.49 90.47
C THR A 5 78.20 17.39 90.24
N ALA A 6 77.06 17.74 89.62
CA ALA A 6 76.14 16.77 89.02
C ALA A 6 76.94 15.90 88.03
N PHE A 7 76.67 14.61 88.01
CA PHE A 7 77.26 13.70 87.03
C PHE A 7 76.15 13.14 86.15
N THR A 8 76.50 12.97 84.90
CA THR A 8 75.63 12.42 83.87
C THR A 8 76.11 11.03 83.57
N PHE A 9 75.21 10.05 83.59
CA PHE A 9 75.48 8.77 82.97
C PHE A 9 74.67 8.68 81.68
N THR A 10 75.13 7.85 80.75
CA THR A 10 74.44 7.54 79.51
C THR A 10 74.04 6.08 79.52
N ALA A 11 72.77 5.83 79.21
CA ALA A 11 72.25 4.50 78.96
C ALA A 11 72.10 4.34 77.44
N ASN A 12 72.80 3.36 76.86
CA ASN A 12 72.73 3.05 75.44
C ASN A 12 72.41 1.56 75.26
N PHE A 13 71.68 1.22 74.20
CA PHE A 13 71.50 -0.16 73.78
C PHE A 13 72.61 -0.52 72.78
N CYS A 14 73.25 -1.67 72.99
CA CYS A 14 74.24 -2.20 72.06
C CYS A 14 73.86 -3.64 71.67
N SER A 15 74.11 -3.99 70.41
CA SER A 15 74.01 -5.37 69.92
C SER A 15 75.37 -6.06 70.05
N SER A 16 75.39 -7.37 70.34
CA SER A 16 76.62 -8.12 70.56
C SER A 16 77.34 -8.50 69.25
N THR A 17 78.64 -8.30 69.18
CA THR A 17 79.58 -9.23 68.54
C THR A 17 80.74 -9.51 69.50
N LEU A 18 81.07 -10.78 69.71
CA LEU A 18 82.09 -11.29 70.66
C LEU A 18 83.54 -10.98 70.21
N PRO A 19 84.56 -11.20 71.08
CA PRO A 19 85.71 -10.31 71.28
C PRO A 19 86.97 -10.70 70.49
N TRP A 20 87.93 -9.75 70.47
CA TRP A 20 89.32 -9.79 69.94
C TRP A 20 89.54 -9.09 68.59
N GLY A 21 89.47 -7.75 68.61
CA GLY A 21 90.03 -6.86 67.57
C GLY A 21 89.69 -5.39 67.86
N PRO A 22 90.58 -4.42 67.57
CA PRO A 22 90.35 -3.00 67.87
C PRO A 22 89.22 -2.41 67.00
N PRO A 23 88.61 -1.31 67.47
CA PRO A 23 87.24 -0.92 67.15
C PRO A 23 87.17 -0.23 65.80
N TRP A 24 86.36 -0.75 64.86
CA TRP A 24 85.78 0.09 63.81
C TRP A 24 84.35 -0.32 63.50
N VAL A 25 83.45 0.55 63.97
CA VAL A 25 82.17 0.95 63.38
C VAL A 25 81.16 -0.17 63.13
N LEU A 26 80.14 -0.21 64.00
CA LEU A 26 78.80 -0.56 63.54
C LEU A 26 77.83 0.59 63.78
N PRO A 27 76.96 0.91 62.80
CA PRO A 27 76.24 2.16 62.72
C PRO A 27 74.76 1.94 62.98
N ALA A 28 74.28 2.44 64.10
CA ALA A 28 72.90 2.92 64.22
C ALA A 28 72.90 3.92 65.37
N MET A 29 72.56 5.17 65.07
CA MET A 29 72.50 6.27 66.02
C MET A 29 71.58 5.91 67.18
N TYR A 30 72.15 5.56 68.33
CA TYR A 30 71.44 5.68 69.59
C TYR A 30 71.92 6.97 70.23
N ASN A 31 71.01 7.95 70.23
CA ASN A 31 71.25 9.23 70.84
C ASN A 31 71.44 8.97 72.34
N PRO A 32 72.63 9.19 72.92
CA PRO A 32 72.79 9.00 74.35
C PRO A 32 71.78 9.89 75.06
N VAL A 33 70.97 9.31 75.95
CA VAL A 33 70.08 10.11 76.80
C VAL A 33 70.87 10.44 78.07
N PRO A 34 71.47 11.64 78.17
CA PRO A 34 72.13 12.08 79.39
C PRO A 34 71.10 12.19 80.51
N VAL A 35 71.23 11.38 81.55
CA VAL A 35 70.44 11.56 82.77
C VAL A 35 71.30 12.25 83.81
N SER A 36 70.90 13.46 84.20
CA SER A 36 71.55 14.25 85.25
C SER A 36 71.02 13.85 86.62
N VAL A 37 71.90 13.44 87.53
CA VAL A 37 71.50 13.12 88.92
C VAL A 37 71.99 14.24 89.86
N PRO A 38 71.09 14.91 90.63
CA PRO A 38 71.46 16.01 91.51
C PRO A 38 72.18 15.53 92.79
N ALA A 39 73.13 16.33 93.29
CA ALA A 39 74.03 15.96 94.39
C ALA A 39 73.58 16.50 95.76
N THR A 40 72.76 15.77 96.53
CA THR A 40 72.69 15.93 98.01
C THR A 40 72.22 14.64 98.73
N GLY A 41 72.91 14.30 99.82
CA GLY A 41 72.42 13.54 100.99
C GLY A 41 71.78 12.15 100.83
N ALA A 42 72.59 11.09 100.90
CA ALA A 42 72.29 9.73 101.42
C ALA A 42 70.91 9.07 101.15
N SER A 43 70.24 9.38 100.04
CA SER A 43 68.92 8.82 99.67
C SER A 43 68.95 8.32 98.21
N TRP A 44 68.33 7.18 97.92
CA TRP A 44 68.25 6.60 96.57
C TRP A 44 67.51 7.53 95.59
N VAL A 45 67.97 7.62 94.33
CA VAL A 45 67.33 8.42 93.27
C VAL A 45 66.78 7.49 92.19
N HIS A 46 65.47 7.52 91.97
CA HIS A 46 64.85 6.83 90.83
C HIS A 46 64.99 7.66 89.56
N VAL A 47 65.35 6.99 88.47
CA VAL A 47 65.48 7.58 87.13
C VAL A 47 64.65 6.74 86.16
N THR A 48 63.80 7.40 85.37
CA THR A 48 63.06 6.78 84.26
C THR A 48 63.66 7.25 82.94
N VAL A 49 63.97 6.30 82.05
CA VAL A 49 64.50 6.59 80.71
C VAL A 49 63.46 6.18 79.66
N PRO A 50 62.80 7.14 78.98
CA PRO A 50 61.90 6.83 77.88
C PRO A 50 62.68 6.43 76.61
N PHE A 51 62.19 5.45 75.87
CA PHE A 51 62.76 5.03 74.59
C PHE A 51 61.66 4.62 73.61
N SER A 52 61.96 4.67 72.31
CA SER A 52 61.12 4.11 71.23
C SER A 52 62.03 3.28 70.33
N TYR A 53 61.66 2.04 70.05
CA TYR A 53 62.51 1.10 69.32
C TYR A 53 61.71 0.36 68.25
N CYS A 54 62.29 0.27 67.06
CA CYS A 54 61.74 -0.44 65.90
C CYS A 54 62.83 -1.32 65.30
N ASP A 55 62.98 -2.55 65.77
CA ASP A 55 63.70 -3.60 65.04
C ASP A 55 63.22 -5.00 65.51
N ALA A 56 63.31 -5.97 64.62
CA ALA A 56 62.66 -7.28 64.69
C ALA A 56 63.52 -8.39 65.34
N ASN A 57 64.72 -8.11 65.85
CA ASN A 57 65.66 -9.14 66.33
C ASN A 57 66.05 -9.02 67.84
N SER A 58 66.10 -10.16 68.53
CA SER A 58 66.09 -10.30 70.00
C SER A 58 67.47 -10.51 70.65
N GLY A 59 68.31 -9.47 70.76
CA GLY A 59 69.66 -9.65 71.33
C GLY A 59 70.38 -8.39 71.81
N ASN A 60 69.68 -7.42 72.41
CA ASN A 60 70.30 -6.18 72.90
C ASN A 60 70.46 -6.17 74.42
N TYR A 61 71.59 -5.64 74.90
CA TYR A 61 71.84 -5.36 76.31
C TYR A 61 71.79 -3.84 76.55
N MET A 62 71.28 -3.43 77.71
CA MET A 62 71.33 -2.02 78.15
C MET A 62 72.66 -1.77 78.84
N HIS A 63 73.49 -0.89 78.30
CA HIS A 63 74.82 -0.60 78.82
C HIS A 63 74.83 0.78 79.50
N PHE A 64 75.31 0.82 80.75
CA PHE A 64 75.51 2.05 81.51
C PHE A 64 76.99 2.40 81.53
N ALA A 65 77.35 3.59 81.03
CA ALA A 65 78.72 4.10 81.11
C ALA A 65 78.82 5.24 82.13
N MET A 66 79.82 5.18 83.02
CA MET A 66 80.04 6.19 84.06
C MET A 66 81.47 6.77 84.00
N PRO A 67 81.68 8.05 84.39
CA PRO A 67 83.00 8.68 84.40
C PRO A 67 83.99 7.98 85.35
N LEU A 68 85.28 7.93 84.97
CA LEU A 68 86.33 7.25 85.73
C LEU A 68 86.43 7.75 87.19
N GLY A 69 86.50 6.82 88.16
CA GLY A 69 86.68 7.13 89.58
C GLY A 69 85.40 7.37 90.40
N LYS A 70 84.22 7.07 89.84
CA LYS A 70 82.92 7.12 90.54
C LYS A 70 82.31 5.72 90.64
N THR A 71 81.51 5.47 91.67
CA THR A 71 80.76 4.22 91.87
C THR A 71 79.26 4.51 91.91
N MET A 72 78.48 3.70 91.19
CA MET A 72 77.02 3.73 91.17
C MET A 72 76.49 2.37 91.63
N ASN A 73 75.55 2.38 92.57
CA ASN A 73 74.74 1.21 92.89
C ASN A 73 73.39 1.38 92.20
N VAL A 74 72.95 0.38 91.44
CA VAL A 74 71.70 0.39 90.69
C VAL A 74 70.77 -0.67 91.28
N ASP A 75 69.54 -0.28 91.60
CA ASP A 75 68.49 -1.18 92.08
C ASP A 75 67.15 -0.79 91.43
N ASN A 76 66.21 -1.74 91.28
CA ASN A 76 64.87 -1.57 90.70
C ASN A 76 64.79 -0.88 89.31
N LEU A 77 65.47 -1.43 88.31
CA LEU A 77 65.34 -0.94 86.93
C LEU A 77 63.96 -1.26 86.34
N GLN A 78 63.19 -0.24 85.93
CA GLN A 78 61.93 -0.41 85.19
C GLN A 78 61.96 0.30 83.84
N LEU A 79 61.52 -0.42 82.80
CA LEU A 79 61.30 0.09 81.45
C LEU A 79 59.80 0.36 81.27
N THR A 80 59.43 1.55 80.79
CA THR A 80 58.05 1.88 80.41
C THR A 80 57.99 2.24 78.93
N ASP A 81 57.14 1.52 78.20
CA ASP A 81 56.89 1.72 76.77
C ASP A 81 56.06 3.00 76.52
N ILE A 82 56.41 3.77 75.49
CA ILE A 82 55.66 4.97 75.11
C ILE A 82 54.55 4.52 74.16
N THR A 83 53.36 4.24 74.67
CA THR A 83 52.17 4.14 73.80
C THR A 83 51.84 5.54 73.26
N ALA A 84 52.42 5.93 72.12
CA ALA A 84 52.21 7.22 71.48
C ALA A 84 50.90 7.24 70.66
N SER A 85 50.04 8.18 71.03
CA SER A 85 48.64 8.37 70.64
C SER A 85 48.39 9.05 69.28
N TYR A 86 49.15 8.74 68.23
CA TYR A 86 48.95 9.38 66.90
C TYR A 86 48.61 8.35 65.82
N PRO A 87 47.36 8.25 65.34
CA PRO A 87 47.02 7.32 64.26
C PRO A 87 47.73 7.75 62.96
N LEU A 88 48.26 6.75 62.23
CA LEU A 88 48.75 6.95 60.87
C LEU A 88 47.57 7.39 59.99
N SER A 89 47.71 8.47 59.24
CA SER A 89 46.70 8.93 58.29
C SER A 89 47.30 9.15 56.92
N VAL A 90 46.50 8.94 55.87
CA VAL A 90 46.87 9.18 54.48
C VAL A 90 45.74 9.87 53.73
N SER A 91 46.08 10.78 52.81
CA SER A 91 45.16 11.36 51.83
C SER A 91 45.67 11.08 50.42
N ALA A 92 44.79 10.57 49.56
CA ALA A 92 45.05 10.36 48.14
C ALA A 92 44.54 11.54 47.30
N GLY A 93 45.33 12.00 46.33
CA GLY A 93 44.96 13.07 45.39
C GLY A 93 45.36 12.73 43.95
N ALA A 94 44.83 13.48 42.97
CA ALA A 94 45.16 13.32 41.56
C ALA A 94 45.17 14.68 40.84
N ALA A 95 46.18 14.93 40.00
CA ALA A 95 46.26 16.15 39.20
C ALA A 95 46.95 15.90 37.84
N PRO A 96 46.37 16.37 36.72
CA PRO A 96 45.04 16.97 36.59
C PRO A 96 43.90 15.98 36.86
N ASN A 97 42.74 16.45 37.32
CA ASN A 97 41.48 15.69 37.46
C ASN A 97 40.33 16.70 37.30
N PRO A 98 39.44 16.58 36.29
CA PRO A 98 39.27 15.47 35.35
C PRO A 98 40.37 15.34 34.29
N ILE A 99 40.38 14.21 33.56
CA ILE A 99 41.23 13.92 32.39
C ILE A 99 40.41 13.38 31.21
N CYS A 100 40.99 13.36 30.01
CA CYS A 100 40.41 12.65 28.86
C CYS A 100 40.89 11.20 28.81
N SER A 101 40.13 10.34 28.12
CA SER A 101 40.43 8.91 27.99
C SER A 101 41.90 8.68 27.59
N GLY A 102 42.66 7.98 28.45
CA GLY A 102 44.05 7.62 28.21
C GLY A 102 45.09 8.74 28.41
N THR A 103 44.67 9.94 28.79
CA THR A 103 45.61 11.04 29.11
C THR A 103 46.17 10.88 30.53
N PRO A 104 47.42 11.28 30.80
CA PRO A 104 48.06 11.03 32.09
C PRO A 104 47.58 11.98 33.19
N SER A 105 47.33 11.43 34.38
CA SER A 105 47.18 12.14 35.65
C SER A 105 48.18 11.61 36.66
N VAL A 106 48.78 12.48 37.47
CA VAL A 106 49.68 12.04 38.54
C VAL A 106 48.87 11.87 39.83
N LEU A 107 48.84 10.64 40.35
CA LEU A 107 48.29 10.38 41.68
C LEU A 107 49.30 10.84 42.75
N SER A 108 48.84 11.13 43.95
CA SER A 108 49.67 11.57 45.06
C SER A 108 49.19 10.98 46.38
N ALA A 109 50.14 10.62 47.24
CA ALA A 109 49.92 10.14 48.60
C ALA A 109 50.52 11.14 49.60
N ALA A 110 49.68 11.75 50.43
CA ALA A 110 50.11 12.59 51.55
C ALA A 110 49.97 11.80 52.86
N VAL A 111 51.09 11.43 53.47
CA VAL A 111 51.15 10.60 54.70
C VAL A 111 51.51 11.49 55.90
N THR A 112 50.83 11.29 57.03
CA THR A 112 51.07 12.05 58.27
C THR A 112 51.34 11.11 59.44
N ASN A 113 52.31 11.47 60.28
CA ASN A 113 52.77 10.73 61.46
C ASN A 113 53.32 9.29 61.20
N PRO A 114 54.17 9.05 60.18
CA PRO A 114 54.80 7.75 60.01
C PRO A 114 55.83 7.50 61.14
N LEU A 115 55.82 6.30 61.72
CA LEU A 115 56.82 5.93 62.74
C LEU A 115 58.10 5.37 62.13
N CYS A 116 58.01 4.64 61.02
CA CYS A 116 59.16 4.10 60.29
C CYS A 116 59.03 4.33 58.77
N ASN A 117 59.84 3.60 57.98
CA ASN A 117 59.82 3.64 56.52
C ASN A 117 58.45 3.30 55.96
N VAL A 118 57.96 4.15 55.06
CA VAL A 118 56.63 4.06 54.49
C VAL A 118 56.63 3.28 53.19
N THR A 119 55.71 2.35 53.03
CA THR A 119 55.44 1.60 51.79
C THR A 119 54.03 1.91 51.28
N TYR A 120 53.87 1.94 49.96
CA TYR A 120 52.62 2.28 49.28
C TYR A 120 52.11 1.08 48.49
N ASN A 121 50.79 0.94 48.40
CA ASN A 121 50.14 -0.05 47.55
C ASN A 121 48.85 0.54 46.97
N TRP A 122 48.87 0.86 45.67
CA TRP A 122 47.73 1.36 44.91
C TRP A 122 46.99 0.22 44.21
N SER A 123 45.65 0.25 44.24
CA SER A 123 44.79 -0.73 43.57
C SER A 123 43.55 -0.05 42.97
N PRO A 124 43.18 -0.31 41.70
CA PRO A 124 43.81 -1.29 40.83
C PRO A 124 45.18 -0.83 40.31
N SER A 125 46.07 -1.77 40.02
CA SER A 125 47.40 -1.46 39.44
C SER A 125 47.36 -1.26 37.93
N THR A 126 46.23 -1.54 37.28
CA THR A 126 46.01 -1.28 35.86
C THR A 126 46.10 0.21 35.57
N ASP A 127 46.69 0.55 34.42
CA ASP A 127 46.91 1.91 33.94
C ASP A 127 47.79 2.81 34.84
N LEU A 128 48.44 2.25 35.87
CA LEU A 128 49.43 2.93 36.69
C LEU A 128 50.86 2.65 36.22
N SER A 129 51.73 3.66 36.27
CA SER A 129 53.16 3.47 36.02
C SER A 129 53.85 2.60 37.09
N SER A 130 53.34 2.60 38.32
CA SER A 130 53.77 1.69 39.40
C SER A 130 52.73 1.67 40.53
N ALA A 131 52.43 0.50 41.09
CA ALA A 131 51.50 0.41 42.22
C ALA A 131 52.15 0.73 43.59
N THR A 132 53.48 0.86 43.66
CA THR A 132 54.22 0.85 44.94
C THR A 132 54.93 2.15 45.29
N VAL A 133 54.76 3.19 44.47
CA VAL A 133 55.34 4.53 44.68
C VAL A 133 54.30 5.51 45.22
N SER A 134 54.75 6.61 45.82
CA SER A 134 53.87 7.66 46.37
C SER A 134 53.14 8.47 45.30
N ASN A 135 53.66 8.51 44.07
CA ASN A 135 53.21 9.39 42.99
C ASN A 135 53.15 8.71 41.61
N PRO A 136 52.35 7.64 41.42
CA PRO A 136 52.25 6.99 40.14
C PRO A 136 51.48 7.82 39.11
N THR A 137 51.82 7.65 37.84
CA THR A 137 51.06 8.22 36.72
C THR A 137 49.97 7.25 36.32
N ALA A 138 48.72 7.70 36.34
CA ALA A 138 47.53 6.96 35.93
C ALA A 138 47.08 7.41 34.51
N THR A 139 46.80 6.46 33.61
CA THR A 139 46.26 6.73 32.26
C THR A 139 44.97 5.94 31.97
N PRO A 140 43.94 5.97 32.84
CA PRO A 140 42.75 5.16 32.64
C PRO A 140 41.90 5.66 31.46
N VAL A 141 41.20 4.73 30.81
CA VAL A 141 40.26 5.02 29.71
C VAL A 141 38.82 5.16 30.17
N THR A 142 38.52 4.84 31.43
CA THR A 142 37.22 5.04 32.08
C THR A 142 37.42 5.58 33.50
N THR A 143 36.41 6.25 34.06
CA THR A 143 36.49 6.80 35.43
C THR A 143 36.84 5.69 36.42
N THR A 144 38.02 5.80 37.02
CA THR A 144 38.63 4.74 37.83
C THR A 144 38.91 5.27 39.23
N THR A 145 38.52 4.51 40.25
CA THR A 145 38.86 4.82 41.64
C THR A 145 40.07 4.02 42.07
N TYR A 146 41.15 4.72 42.43
CA TYR A 146 42.38 4.14 42.94
C TYR A 146 42.39 4.19 44.47
N ASN A 147 42.47 3.02 45.09
CA ASN A 147 42.61 2.84 46.52
C ASN A 147 44.09 2.74 46.88
N LEU A 148 44.51 3.52 47.86
CA LEU A 148 45.86 3.55 48.41
C LEU A 148 45.84 2.91 49.80
N ILE A 149 46.72 1.95 50.02
CA ILE A 149 47.09 1.46 51.35
C ILE A 149 48.53 1.87 51.62
N VAL A 150 48.76 2.47 52.77
CA VAL A 150 50.07 2.87 53.27
C VAL A 150 50.41 2.06 54.51
N ASN A 151 51.63 1.53 54.60
CA ASN A 151 52.15 0.83 55.76
C ASN A 151 53.47 1.47 56.20
N ASP A 152 53.58 1.90 57.47
CA ASP A 152 54.77 2.53 58.05
C ASP A 152 55.70 1.55 58.77
N GLY A 153 55.53 0.25 58.55
CA GLY A 153 56.25 -0.84 59.22
C GLY A 153 55.55 -1.36 60.48
N CYS A 154 54.67 -0.58 61.10
CA CYS A 154 53.96 -0.95 62.32
C CYS A 154 52.42 -0.83 62.19
N ARG A 155 51.93 0.08 61.35
CA ARG A 155 50.51 0.44 61.21
C ARG A 155 50.15 0.63 59.75
N THR A 156 48.87 0.42 59.43
CA THR A 156 48.32 0.64 58.09
C THR A 156 47.26 1.74 58.10
N ALA A 157 47.22 2.53 57.03
CA ALA A 157 46.18 3.51 56.75
C ALA A 157 45.76 3.44 55.29
N SER A 158 44.50 3.76 54.99
CA SER A 158 43.97 3.71 53.63
C SER A 158 43.25 4.99 53.23
N SER A 159 43.35 5.37 51.97
CA SER A 159 42.59 6.46 51.33
C SER A 159 42.28 6.07 49.88
N SER A 160 41.35 6.77 49.23
CA SER A 160 41.06 6.56 47.80
C SER A 160 40.97 7.89 47.06
N VAL A 161 41.24 7.87 45.76
CA VAL A 161 40.99 8.99 44.83
C VAL A 161 40.27 8.49 43.58
N THR A 162 39.21 9.19 43.17
CA THR A 162 38.50 8.91 41.92
C THR A 162 39.02 9.83 40.82
N LEU A 163 39.64 9.24 39.80
CA LEU A 163 40.08 9.96 38.61
C LEU A 163 38.96 9.94 37.58
N THR A 164 38.36 11.11 37.33
CA THR A 164 37.21 11.24 36.43
C THR A 164 37.70 11.33 34.98
N VAL A 165 37.27 10.38 34.15
CA VAL A 165 37.54 10.40 32.70
C VAL A 165 36.35 11.07 32.01
N GLY A 166 36.56 12.31 31.56
CA GLY A 166 35.59 13.05 30.78
C GLY A 166 35.44 12.48 29.37
N THR A 167 34.22 12.51 28.85
CA THR A 167 33.95 12.29 27.42
C THR A 167 33.93 13.63 26.71
N PRO A 168 34.55 13.77 25.52
CA PRO A 168 34.48 15.01 24.76
C PRO A 168 33.03 15.45 24.56
N THR A 169 32.74 16.72 24.83
CA THR A 169 31.40 17.27 24.58
C THR A 169 31.08 17.14 23.08
N PRO A 170 29.99 16.47 22.66
CA PRO A 170 29.66 16.33 21.25
C PRO A 170 29.41 17.70 20.61
N VAL A 171 30.08 17.97 19.48
CA VAL A 171 29.78 19.14 18.65
C VAL A 171 28.61 18.81 17.74
N THR A 172 27.58 19.64 17.80
CA THR A 172 26.47 19.64 16.84
C THR A 172 26.68 20.77 15.83
N VAL A 173 26.57 20.46 14.54
CA VAL A 173 26.63 21.43 13.45
C VAL A 173 25.21 21.75 12.97
N ILE A 174 24.90 23.04 12.88
CA ILE A 174 23.69 23.55 12.24
C ILE A 174 24.06 23.96 10.80
N PRO A 175 23.30 23.52 9.78
CA PRO A 175 23.62 23.83 8.38
C PRO A 175 23.78 25.32 8.10
N VAL A 176 24.83 25.69 7.36
CA VAL A 176 25.07 27.05 6.86
C VAL A 176 24.21 27.30 5.62
N PRO A 177 23.52 28.45 5.48
CA PRO A 177 22.80 28.79 4.25
C PRO A 177 23.75 28.92 3.05
N VAL A 178 23.24 28.75 1.83
CA VAL A 178 24.03 29.02 0.62
C VAL A 178 24.33 30.51 0.54
N LEU A 179 25.61 30.85 0.40
CA LEU A 179 26.13 32.21 0.38
C LEU A 179 26.36 32.69 -1.06
N CYS A 180 26.19 33.99 -1.27
CA CYS A 180 26.66 34.66 -2.47
C CYS A 180 28.17 34.90 -2.39
N GLU A 181 28.84 35.01 -3.55
CA GLU A 181 30.27 35.32 -3.65
C GLU A 181 30.70 36.66 -2.99
N THR A 182 29.72 37.49 -2.60
CA THR A 182 29.91 38.76 -1.90
C THR A 182 29.58 38.70 -0.40
N ASP A 183 29.12 37.55 0.11
CA ASP A 183 28.60 37.45 1.47
C ASP A 183 29.69 37.22 2.52
N GLN A 184 29.39 37.63 3.75
CA GLN A 184 30.11 37.25 4.95
C GLN A 184 29.14 36.58 5.93
N TYR A 185 29.54 35.46 6.54
CA TYR A 185 28.69 34.66 7.42
C TYR A 185 29.39 34.31 8.73
N ASN A 186 28.71 34.51 9.86
CA ASN A 186 29.26 34.18 11.18
C ASN A 186 29.04 32.69 11.50
N LEU A 187 30.09 31.86 11.42
CA LEU A 187 29.98 30.41 11.64
C LEU A 187 29.67 30.03 13.09
N SER A 188 29.84 30.94 14.06
CA SER A 188 29.49 30.68 15.46
C SER A 188 28.00 30.41 15.70
N THR A 189 27.12 30.83 14.78
CA THR A 189 25.69 30.50 14.82
C THR A 189 25.40 29.09 14.29
N SER A 190 26.39 28.43 13.70
CA SER A 190 26.26 27.13 13.05
C SER A 190 26.82 25.97 13.87
N VAL A 191 27.16 26.19 15.13
CA VAL A 191 27.74 25.16 16.02
C VAL A 191 27.22 25.29 17.44
N SER A 192 27.18 24.15 18.14
CA SER A 192 26.98 24.09 19.59
C SER A 192 27.81 22.94 20.16
N PRO A 193 28.54 23.13 21.28
CA PRO A 193 28.71 24.37 22.05
C PRO A 193 29.52 25.44 21.30
N SER A 194 29.31 26.72 21.61
CA SER A 194 30.12 27.83 21.09
C SER A 194 31.41 28.04 21.91
N GLY A 195 32.37 28.77 21.36
CA GLY A 195 33.66 29.09 22.03
C GLY A 195 34.86 28.26 21.57
N GLY A 196 34.69 27.36 20.61
CA GLY A 196 35.77 26.72 19.87
C GLY A 196 36.33 27.58 18.75
N PHE A 197 37.19 27.00 17.91
CA PHE A 197 37.85 27.69 16.80
C PHE A 197 37.52 27.05 15.45
N PHE A 198 37.40 27.88 14.42
CA PHE A 198 37.13 27.46 13.04
C PHE A 198 38.41 27.50 12.21
N THR A 199 38.63 26.48 11.38
CA THR A 199 39.74 26.43 10.43
C THR A 199 39.27 25.97 9.05
N GLY A 200 39.77 26.59 7.99
CA GLY A 200 39.43 26.24 6.61
C GLY A 200 39.49 27.44 5.65
N PRO A 201 39.30 27.22 4.34
CA PRO A 201 39.29 28.29 3.34
C PRO A 201 38.23 29.35 3.64
N GLY A 202 38.54 30.64 3.45
CA GLY A 202 37.59 31.74 3.63
C GLY A 202 37.27 32.10 5.07
N VAL A 203 37.79 31.37 6.07
CA VAL A 203 37.53 31.65 7.48
C VAL A 203 38.54 32.63 8.04
N THR A 204 38.04 33.71 8.63
CA THR A 204 38.84 34.70 9.36
C THR A 204 39.18 34.22 10.78
N ALA A 205 40.16 34.86 11.42
CA ALA A 205 40.56 34.54 12.79
C ALA A 205 39.44 34.70 13.85
N LEU A 206 38.34 35.40 13.52
CA LEU A 206 37.19 35.60 14.39
C LEU A 206 36.04 34.61 14.12
N GLY A 207 36.23 33.61 13.24
CA GLY A 207 35.18 32.64 12.90
C GLY A 207 34.12 33.16 11.91
N LEU A 208 34.39 34.29 11.25
CA LEU A 208 33.59 34.78 10.11
C LEU A 208 34.09 34.10 8.83
N PHE A 209 33.19 33.50 8.05
CA PHE A 209 33.46 33.05 6.67
C PHE A 209 33.23 34.22 5.71
N ASP A 210 34.23 34.55 4.89
CA ASP A 210 34.17 35.60 3.87
C ASP A 210 34.25 34.99 2.46
N ALA A 211 33.12 35.02 1.75
CA ALA A 211 33.00 34.41 0.43
C ALA A 211 33.79 35.15 -0.65
N THR A 212 34.15 36.42 -0.44
CA THR A 212 34.93 37.20 -1.41
C THR A 212 36.36 36.67 -1.56
N LEU A 213 36.86 35.97 -0.55
CA LEU A 213 38.19 35.35 -0.53
C LEU A 213 38.24 33.99 -1.21
N THR A 214 37.08 33.35 -1.37
CA THR A 214 37.00 31.97 -1.89
C THR A 214 36.42 31.91 -3.30
N GLY A 215 35.53 32.84 -3.65
CA GLY A 215 34.70 32.77 -4.85
C GLY A 215 33.64 31.66 -4.79
N PRO A 216 32.89 31.44 -5.89
CA PRO A 216 31.93 30.34 -5.99
C PRO A 216 32.60 28.96 -5.83
N GLY A 217 32.02 28.10 -4.99
CA GLY A 217 32.58 26.78 -4.69
C GLY A 217 31.93 26.10 -3.49
N THR A 218 32.44 24.90 -3.17
CA THR A 218 32.09 24.17 -1.94
C THR A 218 33.31 24.10 -1.03
N TYR A 219 33.17 24.50 0.22
CA TYR A 219 34.25 24.56 1.20
C TYR A 219 33.88 23.76 2.44
N VAL A 220 34.85 23.02 2.97
CA VAL A 220 34.70 22.30 4.24
C VAL A 220 35.49 23.05 5.31
N ILE A 221 34.79 23.48 6.35
CA ILE A 221 35.34 24.17 7.51
C ILE A 221 35.34 23.21 8.70
N VAL A 222 36.45 23.13 9.42
CA VAL A 222 36.58 22.32 10.63
C VAL A 222 36.36 23.20 11.84
N TYR A 223 35.40 22.85 12.70
CA TYR A 223 35.24 23.46 14.01
C TYR A 223 35.77 22.52 15.09
N THR A 224 36.62 23.04 15.97
CA THR A 224 37.17 22.30 17.11
C THR A 224 36.76 22.98 18.40
N TYR A 225 36.08 22.25 19.28
CA TYR A 225 35.67 22.69 20.61
C TYR A 225 36.46 21.92 21.67
N THR A 226 36.92 22.60 22.72
CA THR A 226 37.57 21.97 23.88
C THR A 226 36.79 22.35 25.12
N ASP A 227 36.33 21.34 25.87
CA ASP A 227 35.57 21.58 27.09
C ASP A 227 36.46 21.97 28.29
N ALA A 228 35.83 22.30 29.41
CA ALA A 228 36.52 22.65 30.65
C ALA A 228 37.38 21.52 31.23
N GLY A 229 37.15 20.26 30.82
CA GLY A 229 37.97 19.10 31.19
C GLY A 229 39.19 18.89 30.28
N GLY A 230 39.38 19.76 29.28
CA GLY A 230 40.48 19.66 28.32
C GLY A 230 40.21 18.67 27.18
N CYS A 231 38.99 18.16 27.04
CA CYS A 231 38.66 17.20 25.99
C CYS A 231 38.14 17.90 24.74
N SER A 232 38.81 17.65 23.62
CA SER A 232 38.48 18.26 22.33
C SER A 232 37.61 17.35 21.46
N SER A 233 36.67 17.96 20.76
CA SER A 233 35.86 17.35 19.71
C SER A 233 35.85 18.26 18.48
N SER A 234 35.71 17.66 17.30
CA SER A 234 35.71 18.40 16.04
C SER A 234 34.55 17.98 15.15
N ALA A 235 34.02 18.92 14.36
CA ALA A 235 33.03 18.63 13.33
C ALA A 235 33.32 19.41 12.04
N ASN A 236 32.89 18.82 10.91
CA ASN A 236 32.97 19.45 9.61
C ASN A 236 31.68 20.25 9.33
N ILE A 237 31.84 21.48 8.86
CA ILE A 237 30.79 22.38 8.41
C ILE A 237 31.00 22.58 6.91
N THR A 238 30.00 22.23 6.10
CA THR A 238 30.08 22.47 4.66
C THR A 238 29.44 23.82 4.34
N VAL A 239 30.17 24.67 3.61
CA VAL A 239 29.74 26.00 3.15
C VAL A 239 29.69 26.00 1.62
N TYR A 240 28.58 26.51 1.08
CA TYR A 240 28.37 26.63 -0.36
C TYR A 240 28.33 28.10 -0.76
N VAL A 241 29.15 28.46 -1.75
CA VAL A 241 29.21 29.81 -2.32
C VAL A 241 28.81 29.76 -3.79
N GLN A 242 27.98 30.69 -4.25
CA GLN A 242 27.52 30.79 -5.63
C GLN A 242 27.53 32.23 -6.15
N ASN A 243 27.53 32.40 -7.47
CA ASN A 243 27.25 33.70 -8.08
C ASN A 243 25.75 34.02 -7.93
N CYS A 244 25.41 35.19 -7.39
CA CYS A 244 24.02 35.60 -7.15
C CYS A 244 23.47 36.63 -8.17
N SER A 245 24.20 36.86 -9.27
CA SER A 245 23.76 37.74 -10.36
C SER A 245 23.98 37.08 -11.71
N CYS A 246 22.99 37.18 -12.60
CA CYS A 246 23.15 36.75 -13.99
C CYS A 246 23.82 37.85 -14.80
N THR A 247 24.96 37.51 -15.41
CA THR A 247 25.80 38.43 -16.18
C THR A 247 25.99 38.03 -17.64
N THR A 248 25.57 36.82 -18.04
CA THR A 248 25.69 36.35 -19.43
C THR A 248 24.59 36.88 -20.36
N CYS A 249 23.44 37.24 -19.80
CA CYS A 249 22.41 38.01 -20.49
C CYS A 249 22.74 39.51 -20.43
N ILE A 250 22.23 40.30 -21.39
CA ILE A 250 22.54 41.74 -21.48
C ILE A 250 21.32 42.65 -21.30
N THR A 251 20.09 42.11 -21.36
CA THR A 251 18.87 42.91 -21.26
C THR A 251 18.23 42.73 -19.89
N PRO A 252 18.25 43.73 -18.98
CA PRO A 252 17.57 43.60 -17.70
C PRO A 252 16.04 43.58 -17.90
N LEU A 253 15.36 42.60 -17.33
CA LEU A 253 13.89 42.58 -17.27
C LEU A 253 13.42 43.21 -15.96
N ALA A 254 12.53 44.19 -16.06
CA ALA A 254 11.95 44.90 -14.92
C ALA A 254 13.00 45.31 -13.86
N PRO A 255 14.00 46.14 -14.19
CA PRO A 255 15.07 46.52 -13.26
C PRO A 255 14.55 47.16 -11.96
N GLY A 256 13.39 47.84 -12.00
CA GLY A 256 12.70 48.38 -10.83
C GLY A 256 11.85 47.37 -10.03
N GLY A 257 11.93 46.07 -10.35
CA GLY A 257 11.22 45.00 -9.64
C GLY A 257 9.73 44.89 -9.94
N THR A 258 9.19 45.68 -10.87
CA THR A 258 7.76 45.63 -11.29
C THR A 258 7.64 45.49 -12.79
N LEU A 259 6.76 44.59 -13.24
CA LEU A 259 6.43 44.37 -14.66
C LEU A 259 4.92 44.57 -14.86
N SER A 260 4.54 45.73 -15.41
CA SER A 260 3.13 46.12 -15.60
C SER A 260 2.65 45.99 -17.05
N SER A 261 3.56 45.85 -18.02
CA SER A 261 3.26 45.70 -19.45
C SER A 261 4.13 44.61 -20.08
N SER A 262 3.71 44.12 -21.26
CA SER A 262 4.43 43.06 -21.97
C SER A 262 5.80 43.57 -22.46
N PRO A 263 6.91 42.90 -22.10
CA PRO A 263 8.23 43.26 -22.62
C PRO A 263 8.36 42.87 -24.11
N PRO A 264 9.33 43.43 -24.84
CA PRO A 264 9.63 43.01 -26.21
C PRO A 264 9.82 41.49 -26.35
N ALA A 265 9.29 40.90 -27.41
CA ALA A 265 9.44 39.47 -27.69
C ALA A 265 10.85 39.14 -28.23
N SER A 266 11.19 37.86 -28.20
CA SER A 266 12.44 37.32 -28.81
C SER A 266 13.72 37.92 -28.22
N GLN A 267 13.75 38.14 -26.90
CA GLN A 267 14.90 38.72 -26.20
C GLN A 267 15.56 37.72 -25.24
N PHE A 268 16.80 38.03 -24.84
CA PHE A 268 17.51 37.35 -23.76
C PHE A 268 17.61 38.25 -22.52
N TYR A 269 16.77 37.95 -21.53
CA TYR A 269 16.56 38.75 -20.33
C TYR A 269 17.37 38.28 -19.12
N CYS A 270 17.86 39.24 -18.33
CA CYS A 270 18.37 39.03 -16.97
C CYS A 270 17.32 39.39 -15.93
N VAL A 271 17.10 38.49 -14.96
CA VAL A 271 16.26 38.73 -13.79
C VAL A 271 17.13 38.65 -12.54
N ASN A 272 17.70 39.78 -12.13
CA ASN A 272 18.55 39.89 -10.93
C ASN A 272 17.78 40.38 -9.69
N ASN A 273 16.54 40.82 -9.87
CA ASN A 273 15.65 41.28 -8.80
C ASN A 273 14.41 40.39 -8.72
N ASN A 274 13.74 40.40 -7.56
CA ASN A 274 12.38 39.89 -7.49
C ASN A 274 11.48 40.75 -8.37
N ILE A 275 10.67 40.11 -9.22
CA ILE A 275 9.73 40.79 -10.12
C ILE A 275 8.32 40.61 -9.59
N THR A 276 7.56 41.70 -9.50
CA THR A 276 6.12 41.67 -9.26
C THR A 276 5.38 42.05 -10.54
N VAL A 277 4.55 41.14 -11.05
CA VAL A 277 3.67 41.36 -12.21
C VAL A 277 2.36 41.96 -11.73
N THR A 278 2.00 43.14 -12.23
CA THR A 278 0.81 43.90 -11.77
C THR A 278 -0.26 44.10 -12.85
N GLY A 279 0.05 43.78 -14.11
CA GLY A 279 -0.87 43.93 -15.25
C GLY A 279 -1.10 42.63 -16.02
N ILE A 280 -1.62 42.77 -17.24
CA ILE A 280 -1.67 41.67 -18.22
C ILE A 280 -0.36 41.68 -19.00
N VAL A 281 0.51 40.72 -18.71
CA VAL A 281 1.87 40.64 -19.23
C VAL A 281 2.05 39.36 -20.04
N ASN A 282 2.56 39.50 -21.27
CA ASN A 282 2.93 38.38 -22.12
C ASN A 282 4.43 38.39 -22.36
N ILE A 283 5.11 37.32 -21.96
CA ILE A 283 6.52 37.05 -22.26
C ILE A 283 6.53 36.03 -23.41
N ASN A 284 6.94 36.47 -24.59
CA ASN A 284 6.82 35.69 -25.81
C ASN A 284 8.20 35.41 -26.41
N LEU A 285 8.44 34.15 -26.79
CA LEU A 285 9.62 33.70 -27.55
C LEU A 285 10.97 34.10 -26.94
N SER A 286 11.04 34.28 -25.62
CA SER A 286 12.21 34.87 -24.94
C SER A 286 12.93 33.88 -24.04
N GLU A 287 14.20 34.15 -23.75
CA GLU A 287 14.97 33.49 -22.69
C GLU A 287 15.04 34.40 -21.47
N LEU A 288 14.82 33.84 -20.29
CA LEU A 288 14.94 34.51 -19.01
C LEU A 288 15.95 33.75 -18.17
N GLN A 289 17.10 34.38 -17.96
CA GLN A 289 18.10 33.89 -17.03
C GLN A 289 17.88 34.56 -15.67
N ILE A 290 17.60 33.76 -14.64
CA ILE A 290 17.11 34.22 -13.35
C ILE A 290 18.16 33.96 -12.28
N ALA A 291 18.46 34.97 -11.48
CA ALA A 291 19.43 34.85 -10.40
C ALA A 291 18.89 33.94 -9.29
N PRO A 292 19.77 33.28 -8.51
CA PRO A 292 19.36 32.45 -7.38
C PRO A 292 18.49 33.21 -6.39
N ASN A 293 17.55 32.49 -5.77
CA ASN A 293 16.63 33.05 -4.77
C ASN A 293 15.83 34.27 -5.26
N LYS A 294 15.63 34.42 -6.58
CA LYS A 294 14.71 35.41 -7.15
C LYS A 294 13.39 34.76 -7.56
N SER A 295 12.32 35.53 -7.46
CA SER A 295 10.96 35.10 -7.80
C SER A 295 10.32 36.02 -8.84
N ILE A 296 9.34 35.46 -9.56
CA ILE A 296 8.38 36.21 -10.37
C ILE A 296 7.02 36.07 -9.69
N THR A 297 6.58 37.11 -8.99
CA THR A 297 5.32 37.14 -8.26
C THR A 297 4.21 37.70 -9.14
N VAL A 298 3.12 36.96 -9.34
CA VAL A 298 1.91 37.42 -10.03
C VAL A 298 0.94 37.95 -8.98
N ALA A 299 0.75 39.27 -8.97
CA ALA A 299 -0.09 39.96 -7.99
C ALA A 299 -1.60 39.71 -8.23
N PRO A 300 -2.47 40.01 -7.25
CA PRO A 300 -3.91 39.93 -7.42
C PRO A 300 -4.40 40.75 -8.63
N GLY A 301 -5.23 40.17 -9.49
CA GLY A 301 -5.76 40.79 -10.71
C GLY A 301 -4.80 40.79 -11.90
N ALA A 302 -3.53 40.39 -11.71
CA ALA A 302 -2.56 40.29 -12.79
C ALA A 302 -2.65 38.95 -13.54
N VAL A 303 -2.25 38.97 -14.81
CA VAL A 303 -2.19 37.79 -15.67
C VAL A 303 -0.81 37.72 -16.31
N LEU A 304 -0.07 36.65 -16.04
CA LEU A 304 1.22 36.36 -16.67
C LEU A 304 1.07 35.24 -17.70
N THR A 305 1.20 35.58 -18.98
CA THR A 305 1.34 34.58 -20.05
C THR A 305 2.80 34.41 -20.41
N ILE A 306 3.29 33.18 -20.41
CA ILE A 306 4.60 32.79 -20.91
C ILE A 306 4.38 31.88 -22.11
N ALA A 307 4.57 32.43 -23.31
CA ALA A 307 4.36 31.71 -24.56
C ALA A 307 5.69 31.37 -25.22
N GLY A 308 5.97 30.08 -25.36
CA GLY A 308 7.17 29.58 -26.05
C GLY A 308 8.47 30.23 -25.57
N SER A 309 8.63 30.39 -24.26
CA SER A 309 9.81 31.03 -23.62
C SER A 309 10.52 30.08 -22.66
N HIS A 310 11.80 30.32 -22.38
CA HIS A 310 12.62 29.49 -21.50
C HIS A 310 13.05 30.27 -20.25
N LEU A 311 12.72 29.76 -19.06
CA LEU A 311 13.11 30.33 -17.78
C LEU A 311 14.06 29.36 -17.08
N TYR A 312 15.26 29.80 -16.74
CA TYR A 312 16.28 28.97 -16.08
C TYR A 312 17.19 29.80 -15.18
N SER A 313 17.90 29.15 -14.26
CA SER A 313 18.85 29.83 -13.37
C SER A 313 20.25 29.97 -13.97
N CYS A 314 20.91 31.12 -13.74
CA CYS A 314 22.33 31.28 -14.08
C CYS A 314 23.31 30.46 -13.21
N SER A 315 22.96 30.05 -11.99
CA SER A 315 23.91 29.40 -11.06
C SER A 315 23.24 28.44 -10.06
N GLY A 316 22.47 28.98 -9.12
CA GLY A 316 21.70 28.28 -8.08
C GLY A 316 20.19 28.49 -8.24
N MET A 317 19.38 27.61 -7.68
CA MET A 317 17.95 27.60 -7.95
C MET A 317 17.26 28.91 -7.62
N TRP A 318 16.39 29.36 -8.52
CA TRP A 318 15.51 30.49 -8.31
C TRP A 318 14.22 30.04 -7.61
N ASP A 319 13.45 30.95 -7.04
CA ASP A 319 12.32 30.59 -6.17
C ASP A 319 11.09 30.10 -6.93
N GLY A 320 10.92 30.53 -8.19
CA GLY A 320 9.78 30.17 -9.01
C GLY A 320 8.87 31.31 -9.41
N ILE A 321 7.78 30.95 -10.11
CA ILE A 321 6.64 31.83 -10.35
C ILE A 321 5.66 31.68 -9.18
N ILE A 322 5.49 32.73 -8.38
CA ILE A 322 4.59 32.74 -7.23
C ILE A 322 3.27 33.39 -7.65
N VAL A 323 2.18 32.63 -7.70
CA VAL A 323 0.86 33.14 -8.05
C VAL A 323 0.10 33.44 -6.75
N GLN A 324 -0.06 34.74 -6.45
CA GLN A 324 -0.82 35.20 -5.28
C GLN A 324 -2.32 35.02 -5.48
N ASN A 325 -3.08 35.07 -4.40
CA ASN A 325 -4.54 35.00 -4.46
C ASN A 325 -5.11 36.08 -5.39
N GLY A 326 -5.86 35.68 -6.42
CA GLY A 326 -6.38 36.59 -7.44
C GLY A 326 -5.51 36.76 -8.69
N GLY A 327 -4.29 36.19 -8.72
CA GLY A 327 -3.42 36.17 -9.89
C GLY A 327 -3.64 34.97 -10.81
N SER A 328 -3.17 35.06 -12.05
CA SER A 328 -3.28 34.01 -13.07
C SER A 328 -1.99 33.82 -13.86
N VAL A 329 -1.63 32.57 -14.17
CA VAL A 329 -0.49 32.24 -15.04
C VAL A 329 -0.88 31.28 -16.16
N LYS A 330 -0.36 31.55 -17.36
CA LYS A 330 -0.59 30.73 -18.56
C LYS A 330 0.73 30.37 -19.22
N LEU A 331 1.06 29.09 -19.23
CA LEU A 331 2.18 28.51 -19.97
C LEU A 331 1.62 27.84 -21.22
N ILE A 332 1.91 28.43 -22.37
CA ILE A 332 1.30 28.01 -23.64
C ILE A 332 2.36 27.86 -24.74
N PRO A 333 2.12 27.01 -25.75
CA PRO A 333 2.99 26.96 -26.92
C PRO A 333 2.76 28.19 -27.80
N VAL A 334 3.75 28.50 -28.64
CA VAL A 334 3.53 29.35 -29.81
C VAL A 334 3.22 28.44 -30.99
N VAL A 335 2.06 28.68 -31.61
CA VAL A 335 1.53 27.89 -32.72
C VAL A 335 1.43 28.78 -33.96
N PHE A 336 1.97 28.30 -35.08
CA PHE A 336 1.94 29.00 -36.36
C PHE A 336 1.46 28.02 -37.44
N PHE A 337 0.40 28.39 -38.18
CA PHE A 337 -0.28 27.51 -39.13
C PHE A 337 -0.60 26.09 -38.59
N GLY A 338 -1.01 26.00 -37.32
CA GLY A 338 -1.35 24.72 -36.68
C GLY A 338 -0.14 23.88 -36.20
N LEU A 339 1.09 24.31 -36.49
CA LEU A 339 2.32 23.67 -36.01
C LEU A 339 2.84 24.36 -34.75
N THR A 340 3.22 23.57 -33.74
CA THR A 340 3.90 24.10 -32.55
C THR A 340 5.35 24.43 -32.91
N ILE A 341 5.72 25.72 -32.85
CA ILE A 341 7.07 26.18 -33.22
C ILE A 341 7.98 26.44 -32.01
N ARG A 342 7.39 26.70 -30.84
CA ARG A 342 8.08 26.83 -29.54
C ARG A 342 7.15 26.40 -28.41
N THR A 343 7.73 25.84 -27.37
CA THR A 343 7.04 25.46 -26.13
C THR A 343 7.72 26.12 -24.94
N THR A 344 6.96 26.38 -23.88
CA THR A 344 7.53 26.97 -22.66
C THR A 344 8.33 25.94 -21.89
N MET A 345 9.51 26.31 -21.41
CA MET A 345 10.34 25.49 -20.54
C MET A 345 10.69 26.27 -19.28
N ILE A 346 10.54 25.64 -18.12
CA ILE A 346 10.84 26.18 -16.81
C ILE A 346 11.79 25.21 -16.13
N GLU A 347 12.99 25.65 -15.80
CA GLU A 347 13.96 24.82 -15.11
C GLU A 347 14.73 25.51 -14.01
N ASP A 348 15.38 24.69 -13.19
CA ASP A 348 16.21 25.10 -12.05
C ASP A 348 15.48 25.94 -10.99
N ALA A 349 14.16 25.78 -10.85
CA ALA A 349 13.36 26.45 -9.83
C ALA A 349 13.16 25.57 -8.58
N LYS A 350 13.14 26.17 -7.39
CA LYS A 350 12.69 25.49 -6.17
C LYS A 350 11.24 24.99 -6.35
N VAL A 351 10.39 25.84 -6.92
CA VAL A 351 9.06 25.45 -7.41
C VAL A 351 8.86 26.13 -8.77
N GLY A 352 8.58 25.40 -9.84
CA GLY A 352 8.40 26.03 -11.16
C GLY A 352 7.25 27.05 -11.17
N VAL A 353 6.07 26.62 -10.71
CA VAL A 353 4.92 27.47 -10.44
C VAL A 353 4.33 27.12 -9.07
N ASP A 354 4.21 28.10 -8.18
CA ASP A 354 3.62 27.96 -6.85
C ASP A 354 2.33 28.78 -6.75
N VAL A 355 1.17 28.10 -6.73
CA VAL A 355 -0.14 28.74 -6.58
C VAL A 355 -0.53 28.74 -5.11
N LEU A 356 -0.68 29.93 -4.54
CA LEU A 356 -0.93 30.12 -3.11
C LEU A 356 -2.36 30.61 -2.85
N ALA A 357 -3.13 29.82 -2.08
CA ALA A 357 -4.37 30.22 -1.41
C ALA A 357 -5.35 31.02 -2.30
N SER A 358 -5.50 30.59 -3.56
CA SER A 358 -6.31 31.32 -4.54
C SER A 358 -7.80 31.06 -4.36
N THR A 359 -8.61 32.10 -4.44
CA THR A 359 -10.09 32.04 -4.39
C THR A 359 -10.72 32.17 -5.78
N LEU A 360 -9.91 32.30 -6.85
CA LEU A 360 -10.43 32.39 -8.20
C LEU A 360 -11.12 31.09 -8.61
N THR A 361 -12.22 31.21 -9.36
CA THR A 361 -13.01 30.05 -9.81
C THR A 361 -12.73 29.65 -11.26
N SER A 362 -11.90 30.40 -12.01
CA SER A 362 -11.45 30.04 -13.36
C SER A 362 -10.05 30.59 -13.67
N ASN A 363 -9.34 29.94 -14.60
CA ASN A 363 -8.10 30.44 -15.23
C ASN A 363 -6.93 30.77 -14.27
N ILE A 364 -6.72 30.03 -13.19
CA ILE A 364 -5.58 30.28 -12.28
C ILE A 364 -4.27 29.83 -12.94
N LEU A 365 -4.25 28.61 -13.45
CA LEU A 365 -3.09 28.01 -14.09
C LEU A 365 -3.51 27.31 -15.37
N THR A 366 -2.95 27.73 -16.49
CA THR A 366 -2.94 26.92 -17.71
C THR A 366 -1.51 26.47 -17.97
N SER A 367 -1.31 25.17 -18.14
CA SER A 367 -0.08 24.55 -18.63
C SER A 367 -0.45 23.63 -19.77
N ASP A 368 -0.18 24.07 -21.00
CA ASP A 368 -0.34 23.26 -22.20
C ASP A 368 1.01 23.17 -22.91
N ARG A 369 1.51 21.94 -23.13
CA ARG A 369 2.81 21.67 -23.76
C ARG A 369 3.94 22.49 -23.12
N ALA A 370 3.98 22.56 -21.80
CA ALA A 370 5.10 23.14 -21.06
C ALA A 370 6.03 22.03 -20.55
N THR A 371 7.32 22.33 -20.45
CA THR A 371 8.33 21.47 -19.82
C THR A 371 8.75 22.05 -18.47
N PHE A 372 8.61 21.28 -17.40
CA PHE A 372 9.18 21.54 -16.09
C PHE A 372 10.37 20.60 -15.91
N ASN A 373 11.59 21.11 -16.07
CA ASN A 373 12.80 20.30 -15.97
C ASN A 373 13.62 20.70 -14.74
N ARG A 374 14.20 19.76 -14.00
CA ARG A 374 15.13 20.05 -12.86
C ARG A 374 14.62 21.08 -11.85
N ASN A 375 13.30 21.22 -11.73
CA ASN A 375 12.70 21.95 -10.63
C ASN A 375 12.62 21.00 -9.43
N ASN A 376 12.80 21.48 -8.20
CA ASN A 376 12.59 20.59 -7.05
C ASN A 376 11.12 20.14 -7.04
N ILE A 377 10.20 21.07 -7.25
CA ILE A 377 8.79 20.79 -7.55
C ILE A 377 8.42 21.48 -8.86
N GLY A 378 7.78 20.77 -9.80
CA GLY A 378 7.31 21.37 -11.05
C GLY A 378 6.20 22.39 -10.81
N VAL A 379 5.08 21.93 -10.25
CA VAL A 379 3.93 22.77 -9.88
C VAL A 379 3.49 22.45 -8.45
N ARG A 380 3.26 23.48 -7.64
CA ARG A 380 2.61 23.38 -6.34
C ARG A 380 1.29 24.14 -6.34
N ILE A 381 0.25 23.52 -5.80
CA ILE A 381 -1.04 24.17 -5.55
C ILE A 381 -1.40 23.97 -4.08
N SER A 382 -1.61 25.07 -3.36
CA SER A 382 -1.86 25.05 -1.92
C SER A 382 -3.13 25.81 -1.54
N ASN A 383 -3.93 25.24 -0.64
CA ASN A 383 -5.08 25.87 0.01
C ASN A 383 -6.12 26.44 -0.99
N TYR A 384 -6.47 25.65 -2.00
CA TYR A 384 -7.49 26.02 -2.99
C TYR A 384 -8.85 25.45 -2.59
N THR A 385 -9.85 26.32 -2.37
CA THR A 385 -11.22 25.92 -2.03
C THR A 385 -12.18 26.37 -3.13
N LEU A 386 -12.86 25.41 -3.77
CA LEU A 386 -13.93 25.67 -4.73
C LEU A 386 -15.29 25.61 -4.01
N THR A 387 -16.11 26.65 -4.12
CA THR A 387 -17.38 26.74 -3.35
C THR A 387 -18.65 26.45 -4.17
N SER A 388 -18.62 26.44 -5.51
CA SER A 388 -19.85 26.21 -6.31
C SER A 388 -19.74 25.88 -7.81
N SER A 389 -18.55 25.93 -8.45
CA SER A 389 -18.41 25.80 -9.92
C SER A 389 -18.12 24.35 -10.39
N THR A 390 -18.57 23.98 -11.59
CA THR A 390 -18.23 22.71 -12.28
C THR A 390 -16.94 22.79 -13.11
N THR A 391 -16.41 23.99 -13.35
CA THR A 391 -15.18 24.20 -14.11
C THR A 391 -14.00 24.38 -13.16
N TYR A 392 -13.08 23.42 -13.17
CA TYR A 392 -11.86 23.48 -12.36
C TYR A 392 -10.89 24.51 -12.97
N PRO A 393 -10.31 25.44 -12.18
CA PRO A 393 -9.58 26.59 -12.74
C PRO A 393 -8.14 26.31 -13.16
N PHE A 394 -7.71 25.05 -13.09
CA PHE A 394 -6.37 24.62 -13.49
C PHE A 394 -6.48 23.69 -14.69
N THR A 395 -5.61 23.88 -15.66
CA THR A 395 -5.47 23.03 -16.82
C THR A 395 -4.01 22.59 -16.90
N VAL A 396 -3.72 21.32 -16.65
CA VAL A 396 -2.38 20.75 -16.83
C VAL A 396 -2.45 19.63 -17.83
N VAL A 397 -2.07 19.93 -19.07
CA VAL A 397 -2.24 19.03 -20.21
C VAL A 397 -0.99 19.05 -21.08
N ASN A 398 -0.70 17.93 -21.74
CA ASN A 398 0.42 17.79 -22.67
C ASN A 398 1.80 18.14 -22.13
N SER A 399 1.96 18.30 -20.83
CA SER A 399 3.14 18.86 -20.22
C SER A 399 4.13 17.76 -19.85
N ALA A 400 5.40 18.12 -19.72
CA ALA A 400 6.46 17.22 -19.29
C ALA A 400 7.02 17.69 -17.95
N PHE A 401 7.04 16.80 -16.96
CA PHE A 401 7.68 17.00 -15.67
C PHE A 401 8.86 16.04 -15.60
N THR A 402 10.08 16.57 -15.52
CA THR A 402 11.26 15.72 -15.60
C THR A 402 12.47 16.27 -14.85
N CYS A 403 13.43 15.39 -14.59
CA CYS A 403 14.75 15.74 -14.07
C CYS A 403 15.83 15.22 -15.02
N ARG A 404 15.87 15.74 -16.25
CA ARG A 404 16.80 15.28 -17.31
C ARG A 404 17.89 16.29 -17.60
N ASP A 405 18.93 15.82 -18.28
CA ASP A 405 19.83 16.71 -19.01
C ASP A 405 19.22 17.05 -20.38
N ILE A 406 18.73 18.29 -20.50
CA ILE A 406 18.14 18.81 -21.72
C ILE A 406 19.08 19.88 -22.25
N PRO A 407 19.92 19.56 -23.26
CA PRO A 407 20.91 20.50 -23.76
C PRO A 407 20.23 21.65 -24.51
N PHE A 408 20.72 22.87 -24.27
CA PHE A 408 20.39 24.08 -25.01
C PHE A 408 21.59 25.04 -25.00
N VAL A 409 21.56 26.06 -25.86
CA VAL A 409 22.61 27.10 -25.90
C VAL A 409 22.02 28.40 -25.35
N PRO A 410 22.52 28.93 -24.21
CA PRO A 410 22.08 30.21 -23.66
C PRO A 410 22.13 31.36 -24.69
N GLY A 411 21.06 32.15 -24.76
CA GLY A 411 20.92 33.29 -25.66
C GLY A 411 20.58 32.94 -27.11
N SER A 412 20.42 31.65 -27.45
CA SER A 412 20.11 31.22 -28.82
C SER A 412 18.63 31.28 -29.19
N ILE A 413 17.75 31.59 -28.23
CA ILE A 413 16.28 31.56 -28.32
C ILE A 413 15.74 30.23 -28.88
N ALA A 414 16.49 29.15 -28.64
CA ALA A 414 16.20 27.81 -29.12
C ALA A 414 16.47 26.76 -28.03
N TRP A 415 15.46 25.94 -27.77
CA TRP A 415 15.52 24.78 -26.88
C TRP A 415 14.55 23.71 -27.40
N PRO A 416 14.70 22.45 -26.96
CA PRO A 416 13.86 21.37 -27.44
C PRO A 416 12.36 21.59 -27.15
N LEU A 417 11.51 21.24 -28.12
CA LEU A 417 10.06 21.30 -27.95
C LEU A 417 9.60 20.25 -26.94
N THR A 418 8.57 20.55 -26.14
CA THR A 418 7.95 19.58 -25.22
C THR A 418 7.46 18.34 -25.96
N THR A 419 6.99 18.45 -27.20
CA THR A 419 6.61 17.28 -28.03
C THR A 419 7.80 16.40 -28.39
N THR A 420 8.98 16.99 -28.64
CA THR A 420 10.22 16.26 -28.90
C THR A 420 10.75 15.62 -27.61
N ILE A 421 10.69 16.35 -26.50
CA ILE A 421 11.03 15.84 -25.17
C ILE A 421 10.07 14.72 -24.74
N LYS A 422 8.84 14.67 -25.26
CA LYS A 422 7.88 13.60 -24.95
C LYS A 422 7.95 12.42 -25.92
N ALA A 423 8.65 12.54 -27.04
CA ALA A 423 8.67 11.50 -28.07
C ALA A 423 9.43 10.26 -27.56
N ALA A 424 8.68 9.27 -27.08
CA ALA A 424 9.20 7.96 -26.72
C ALA A 424 9.60 7.16 -27.96
N THR A 425 10.77 6.52 -27.93
CA THR A 425 11.10 5.44 -28.87
C THR A 425 10.54 4.13 -28.33
N ASN A 426 9.98 3.29 -29.21
CA ASN A 426 9.55 1.95 -28.78
C ASN A 426 10.73 1.21 -28.14
N PRO A 427 10.51 0.49 -27.02
CA PRO A 427 11.56 -0.27 -26.39
C PRO A 427 12.10 -1.32 -27.37
N ILE A 428 13.43 -1.45 -27.41
CA ILE A 428 14.14 -2.24 -28.42
C ILE A 428 14.38 -3.67 -27.91
N THR A 429 14.44 -3.86 -26.59
CA THR A 429 14.87 -5.13 -25.96
C THR A 429 13.76 -5.86 -25.20
N SER A 430 12.80 -5.17 -24.58
CA SER A 430 11.66 -5.82 -23.93
C SER A 430 10.38 -4.98 -23.98
N PRO A 431 9.21 -5.58 -24.22
CA PRO A 431 7.94 -4.86 -24.22
C PRO A 431 7.45 -4.45 -22.82
N LEU A 432 8.17 -4.83 -21.76
CA LEU A 432 7.98 -4.32 -20.39
C LEU A 432 8.83 -3.10 -20.07
N GLU A 433 9.82 -2.79 -20.90
CA GLU A 433 10.65 -1.61 -20.68
C GLU A 433 9.82 -0.34 -20.79
N THR A 434 10.14 0.59 -19.88
CA THR A 434 9.82 2.00 -20.02
C THR A 434 10.16 2.46 -21.45
N PRO A 435 9.18 2.99 -22.21
CA PRO A 435 9.44 3.58 -23.51
C PRO A 435 10.13 4.92 -23.29
N TYR A 436 11.43 4.90 -23.01
CA TYR A 436 12.15 6.12 -22.72
C TYR A 436 12.16 7.03 -23.94
N ILE A 437 11.92 8.31 -23.67
CA ILE A 437 12.20 9.40 -24.60
C ILE A 437 13.68 9.29 -24.97
N HIS A 438 13.98 9.23 -26.27
CA HIS A 438 15.30 9.12 -26.91
C HIS A 438 16.51 9.39 -25.97
N ASN A 439 16.87 8.41 -25.12
CA ASN A 439 17.80 8.61 -23.99
C ASN A 439 19.21 9.01 -24.42
N VAL A 440 19.55 8.81 -25.71
CA VAL A 440 20.79 9.29 -26.33
C VAL A 440 20.83 10.83 -26.36
N ASN A 441 19.69 11.48 -26.62
CA ASN A 441 19.61 12.94 -26.76
C ASN A 441 19.32 13.64 -25.43
N TYR A 442 18.60 12.97 -24.52
CA TYR A 442 18.20 13.51 -23.22
C TYR A 442 18.57 12.53 -22.09
N PRO A 443 19.87 12.36 -21.81
CA PRO A 443 20.34 11.34 -20.88
C PRO A 443 19.92 11.63 -19.44
N GLN A 444 19.69 10.55 -18.70
CA GLN A 444 19.39 10.59 -17.26
C GLN A 444 20.66 10.48 -16.39
N THR A 445 21.75 9.92 -16.96
CA THR A 445 22.88 9.29 -16.24
C THR A 445 24.14 10.15 -16.08
N GLY A 446 24.09 11.44 -16.40
CA GLY A 446 25.20 12.34 -16.09
C GLY A 446 25.26 12.68 -14.60
N ALA A 447 26.47 12.91 -14.07
CA ALA A 447 26.69 13.53 -12.75
C ALA A 447 26.13 14.98 -12.64
N THR A 448 25.47 15.47 -13.69
CA THR A 448 25.00 16.85 -13.89
C THR A 448 23.48 16.99 -13.94
N ALA A 449 22.71 15.90 -14.00
CA ALA A 449 21.24 15.94 -14.06
C ALA A 449 20.56 16.05 -12.68
N PHE A 450 21.19 16.75 -11.76
CA PHE A 450 20.71 16.98 -10.39
C PHE A 450 20.23 18.41 -10.22
N LEU A 451 19.52 18.65 -9.12
CA LEU A 451 19.11 19.98 -8.74
C LEU A 451 20.34 20.85 -8.42
N LYS A 452 20.30 22.13 -8.81
CA LYS A 452 21.29 23.14 -8.41
C LYS A 452 21.18 23.46 -6.91
N LEU A 453 22.11 24.26 -6.37
CA LEU A 453 22.04 24.76 -4.98
C LEU A 453 20.68 25.39 -4.68
N PRO A 454 20.09 25.19 -3.48
CA PRO A 454 20.66 24.59 -2.27
C PRO A 454 20.61 23.05 -2.22
N TYR A 455 20.14 22.39 -3.28
CA TYR A 455 20.05 20.93 -3.32
C TYR A 455 21.34 20.28 -3.88
N ALA A 456 22.29 21.04 -4.42
CA ALA A 456 23.64 20.55 -4.74
C ALA A 456 24.54 20.48 -3.48
N PRO A 457 25.64 19.71 -3.46
CA PRO A 457 26.24 18.85 -4.48
C PRO A 457 25.60 17.45 -4.49
N SER A 458 24.40 17.34 -3.91
CA SER A 458 23.78 16.05 -3.69
C SER A 458 23.25 15.45 -4.98
N THR A 459 23.24 14.12 -5.02
CA THR A 459 22.59 13.28 -6.04
C THR A 459 21.06 13.44 -6.05
N THR A 460 20.52 14.56 -5.57
CA THR A 460 19.09 14.80 -5.40
C THR A 460 18.46 15.18 -6.73
N LYS A 461 17.46 14.38 -7.10
CA LYS A 461 16.57 14.61 -8.23
C LYS A 461 15.39 15.47 -7.78
N SER A 462 14.61 15.94 -8.75
CA SER A 462 13.33 16.59 -8.52
C SER A 462 12.44 15.77 -7.57
N PHE A 463 12.00 16.40 -6.49
CA PHE A 463 11.11 15.79 -5.51
C PHE A 463 9.77 15.39 -6.12
N ALA A 464 9.08 16.31 -6.79
CA ALA A 464 7.77 16.00 -7.37
C ALA A 464 7.48 16.75 -8.67
N GLY A 465 6.74 16.12 -9.58
CA GLY A 465 6.18 16.82 -10.73
C GLY A 465 5.11 17.81 -10.28
N MET A 466 4.15 17.30 -9.49
CA MET A 466 3.10 18.12 -8.89
C MET A 466 2.95 17.84 -7.39
N VAL A 467 2.74 18.90 -6.60
CA VAL A 467 2.38 18.82 -5.19
C VAL A 467 1.05 19.52 -4.96
N LEU A 468 0.09 18.82 -4.35
CA LEU A 468 -1.23 19.33 -4.00
C LEU A 468 -1.40 19.28 -2.49
N THR A 469 -1.73 20.40 -1.85
CA THR A 469 -1.96 20.46 -0.40
C THR A 469 -3.24 21.24 -0.10
N ASN A 470 -4.23 20.58 0.52
CA ASN A 470 -5.55 21.14 0.78
C ASN A 470 -6.20 21.69 -0.50
N VAL A 471 -6.34 20.83 -1.52
CA VAL A 471 -6.79 21.22 -2.86
C VAL A 471 -8.05 20.46 -3.25
N GLY A 472 -9.04 21.22 -3.71
CA GLY A 472 -10.38 20.70 -3.94
C GLY A 472 -11.19 20.78 -2.65
N PHE A 473 -12.47 20.47 -2.75
CA PHE A 473 -13.41 20.65 -1.65
C PHE A 473 -14.33 19.44 -1.57
N THR A 474 -14.61 18.98 -0.35
CA THR A 474 -15.65 17.99 -0.10
C THR A 474 -16.80 18.70 0.60
N ALA A 475 -17.92 18.90 -0.08
CA ALA A 475 -19.14 19.34 0.55
C ALA A 475 -19.78 18.18 1.31
N ASN A 476 -20.33 18.50 2.49
CA ASN A 476 -20.92 17.51 3.40
C ASN A 476 -19.95 16.35 3.71
N PRO A 477 -18.69 16.64 4.09
CA PRO A 477 -17.62 15.64 4.17
C PRO A 477 -17.89 14.56 5.21
N HIS A 478 -18.79 14.84 6.14
CA HIS A 478 -19.21 13.94 7.19
C HIS A 478 -20.34 12.99 6.73
N THR A 479 -21.02 13.23 5.61
CA THR A 479 -22.17 12.37 5.23
C THR A 479 -21.74 11.02 4.64
N SER A 480 -22.69 10.08 4.56
CA SER A 480 -22.50 8.79 3.88
C SER A 480 -22.38 8.93 2.35
N SER A 481 -22.65 10.11 1.78
CA SER A 481 -22.49 10.39 0.35
C SER A 481 -21.96 11.81 0.14
N PRO A 482 -20.66 12.06 0.41
CA PRO A 482 -20.06 13.38 0.22
C PRO A 482 -20.07 13.80 -1.25
N THR A 483 -20.08 15.12 -1.48
CA THR A 483 -19.93 15.68 -2.83
C THR A 483 -18.51 16.21 -3.00
N TYR A 484 -17.78 15.68 -3.98
CA TYR A 484 -16.38 16.03 -4.22
C TYR A 484 -16.23 17.00 -5.38
N TYR A 485 -15.50 18.08 -5.15
CA TYR A 485 -15.00 19.01 -6.15
C TYR A 485 -13.52 18.75 -6.32
N GLU A 486 -13.15 18.09 -7.43
CA GLU A 486 -11.82 17.57 -7.67
C GLU A 486 -10.97 18.41 -8.62
N VAL A 487 -9.67 18.25 -8.45
CA VAL A 487 -8.62 18.64 -9.38
C VAL A 487 -8.56 17.65 -10.53
N PHE A 488 -8.50 18.14 -11.77
CA PHE A 488 -8.24 17.31 -12.94
C PHE A 488 -6.81 17.53 -13.43
N ILE A 489 -6.05 16.44 -13.56
CA ILE A 489 -4.71 16.42 -14.16
C ILE A 489 -4.80 15.55 -15.42
N GLY A 490 -4.52 16.15 -16.58
CA GLY A 490 -4.66 15.53 -17.89
C GLY A 490 -5.92 15.94 -18.64
N GLN A 491 -6.12 15.38 -19.84
CA GLN A 491 -7.24 15.70 -20.72
C GLN A 491 -7.89 14.43 -21.29
N ASN A 492 -9.21 14.48 -21.44
CA ASN A 492 -10.00 13.42 -22.06
C ASN A 492 -9.92 13.48 -23.61
N GLY A 493 -9.77 12.34 -24.30
CA GLY A 493 -10.09 12.21 -25.74
C GLY A 493 -9.00 12.37 -26.80
N LYS A 494 -7.69 12.46 -26.49
CA LYS A 494 -6.62 12.67 -27.50
C LYS A 494 -5.31 11.93 -27.16
N PHE A 495 -4.42 11.73 -28.14
CA PHE A 495 -3.03 11.18 -28.01
C PHE A 495 -2.06 12.03 -27.15
N ASN A 496 -2.62 12.82 -26.25
CA ASN A 496 -2.06 13.99 -25.64
C ASN A 496 -1.97 13.73 -24.14
N TYR A 497 -0.80 13.30 -23.68
CA TYR A 497 -0.59 12.89 -22.29
C TYR A 497 0.32 13.85 -21.51
N ASN A 498 0.18 13.90 -20.19
CA ASN A 498 1.24 14.41 -19.33
C ASN A 498 2.29 13.32 -19.13
N ILE A 499 3.56 13.70 -18.99
CA ILE A 499 4.63 12.76 -18.64
C ILE A 499 5.31 13.21 -17.35
N PHE A 500 5.46 12.27 -16.43
CA PHE A 500 6.17 12.40 -15.16
C PHE A 500 7.34 11.44 -15.19
N ASP A 501 8.54 11.98 -15.28
CA ASP A 501 9.70 11.21 -15.68
C ASP A 501 10.96 11.55 -14.88
N ASN A 502 11.61 10.53 -14.30
CA ASN A 502 12.82 10.71 -13.49
C ASN A 502 12.61 11.61 -12.25
N LEU A 503 11.49 11.40 -11.55
CA LEU A 503 11.09 12.15 -10.35
C LEU A 503 11.02 11.21 -9.14
N ILE A 504 11.13 11.74 -7.91
CA ILE A 504 10.85 10.93 -6.70
C ILE A 504 9.35 10.61 -6.63
N TYR A 505 8.51 11.62 -6.86
CA TYR A 505 7.05 11.49 -6.97
C TYR A 505 6.58 12.07 -8.30
N GLY A 506 5.69 11.36 -9.01
CA GLY A 506 4.98 11.99 -10.13
C GLY A 506 4.03 13.07 -9.61
N ILE A 507 3.07 12.64 -8.80
CA ILE A 507 2.12 13.50 -8.10
C ILE A 507 2.13 13.15 -6.61
N SER A 508 2.28 14.16 -5.76
CA SER A 508 2.14 14.06 -4.30
C SER A 508 0.94 14.89 -3.85
N GLY A 509 0.02 14.28 -3.09
CA GLY A 509 -1.20 14.93 -2.63
C GLY A 509 -1.44 14.75 -1.13
N GLU A 510 -1.76 15.85 -0.44
CA GLU A 510 -2.22 15.86 0.94
C GLU A 510 -3.57 16.57 1.02
N ASN A 511 -4.59 15.91 1.58
CA ASN A 511 -5.96 16.43 1.68
C ASN A 511 -6.46 16.97 0.33
N ALA A 512 -6.35 16.16 -0.72
CA ALA A 512 -6.66 16.58 -2.08
C ALA A 512 -7.72 15.70 -2.74
N ASN A 513 -8.76 16.31 -3.31
CA ASN A 513 -9.72 15.64 -4.18
C ASN A 513 -9.15 15.61 -5.60
N LEU A 514 -8.78 14.45 -6.12
CA LEU A 514 -7.94 14.35 -7.32
C LEU A 514 -8.50 13.36 -8.34
N THR A 515 -8.54 13.79 -9.60
CA THR A 515 -8.72 12.97 -10.79
C THR A 515 -7.48 13.08 -11.69
N VAL A 516 -6.84 11.94 -11.95
CA VAL A 516 -5.75 11.82 -12.93
C VAL A 516 -6.26 11.06 -14.14
N THR A 517 -5.88 11.53 -15.32
CA THR A 517 -6.19 10.89 -16.58
C THR A 517 -5.12 11.16 -17.64
N SER A 518 -5.03 10.33 -18.67
CA SER A 518 -4.09 10.50 -19.80
C SER A 518 -2.66 10.87 -19.35
N SER A 519 -2.11 10.18 -18.36
CA SER A 519 -0.79 10.48 -17.79
C SER A 519 0.14 9.26 -17.85
N ILE A 520 1.43 9.53 -18.08
CA ILE A 520 2.48 8.51 -18.06
C ILE A 520 3.44 8.83 -16.91
N PHE A 521 3.65 7.85 -16.05
CA PHE A 521 4.63 7.87 -14.96
C PHE A 521 5.73 6.88 -15.34
N GLN A 522 6.95 7.35 -15.58
CA GLN A 522 8.07 6.50 -15.99
C GLN A 522 9.34 6.89 -15.22
N ASN A 523 9.75 6.03 -14.31
CA ASN A 523 10.50 6.49 -13.15
C ASN A 523 11.71 5.58 -12.89
N THR A 524 12.85 5.90 -13.50
CA THR A 524 14.14 5.26 -13.23
C THR A 524 14.76 5.82 -11.97
N ILE A 525 15.03 4.96 -10.99
CA ILE A 525 16.18 5.18 -10.11
C ILE A 525 17.32 4.30 -10.60
N GLY A 526 18.37 4.98 -11.06
CA GLY A 526 19.69 4.43 -11.32
C GLY A 526 20.57 4.54 -10.07
N THR A 527 20.84 3.40 -9.44
CA THR A 527 22.19 2.85 -9.27
C THR A 527 22.05 1.32 -9.28
N GLY A 528 23.12 0.59 -9.57
CA GLY A 528 23.14 -0.82 -9.98
C GLY A 528 22.43 -1.82 -9.05
N LYS A 529 22.44 -3.09 -9.45
CA LYS A 529 21.91 -4.25 -8.71
C LYS A 529 21.96 -4.05 -7.18
N GLY A 530 20.81 -3.70 -6.58
CA GLY A 530 20.59 -3.49 -5.15
C GLY A 530 21.10 -2.13 -4.60
N GLY A 531 20.22 -1.12 -4.42
CA GLY A 531 20.63 0.05 -3.63
C GLY A 531 19.71 1.28 -3.47
N GLY A 532 18.73 1.57 -4.33
CA GLY A 532 17.99 2.87 -4.29
C GLY A 532 16.48 2.76 -4.11
N VAL A 533 15.90 3.61 -3.26
CA VAL A 533 14.46 3.71 -2.91
C VAL A 533 13.65 4.20 -4.12
N GLY A 534 13.15 3.29 -4.95
CA GLY A 534 12.41 3.58 -6.17
C GLY A 534 11.23 4.53 -5.98
N SER A 535 10.92 5.28 -7.04
CA SER A 535 9.98 6.39 -7.05
C SER A 535 8.52 5.95 -7.19
N ILE A 536 7.61 6.85 -6.79
CA ILE A 536 6.17 6.60 -6.73
C ILE A 536 5.47 7.41 -7.83
N GLY A 537 4.54 6.79 -8.57
CA GLY A 537 3.74 7.48 -9.58
C GLY A 537 2.82 8.51 -8.95
N ILE A 538 1.84 8.03 -8.18
CA ILE A 538 0.89 8.85 -7.42
C ILE A 538 0.96 8.48 -5.95
N ASP A 539 1.26 9.45 -5.10
CA ASP A 539 1.27 9.29 -3.64
C ASP A 539 0.29 10.27 -3.00
N VAL A 540 -0.74 9.77 -2.33
CA VAL A 540 -1.77 10.61 -1.72
C VAL A 540 -2.12 10.20 -0.30
N THR A 541 -2.27 11.18 0.58
CA THR A 541 -2.67 10.98 1.98
C THR A 541 -3.79 11.93 2.40
N SER A 542 -4.81 11.40 3.07
CA SER A 542 -5.88 12.18 3.70
C SER A 542 -5.73 12.19 5.21
N LYS A 543 -5.59 13.36 5.83
CA LYS A 543 -5.46 13.52 7.29
C LYS A 543 -6.76 13.99 7.95
N GLU A 544 -7.51 14.87 7.30
CA GLU A 544 -8.57 15.64 8.00
C GLU A 544 -10.00 15.33 7.56
N LEU A 545 -10.24 15.09 6.26
CA LEU A 545 -11.60 14.94 5.70
C LEU A 545 -11.77 13.67 4.85
N ASN A 546 -12.98 13.45 4.36
CA ASN A 546 -13.27 12.43 3.37
C ASN A 546 -12.90 12.97 1.98
N HIS A 547 -11.75 12.52 1.45
CA HIS A 547 -11.25 12.87 0.12
C HIS A 547 -11.41 11.70 -0.85
N ARG A 548 -11.45 12.02 -2.16
CA ARG A 548 -11.54 11.06 -3.25
C ARG A 548 -10.31 11.11 -4.16
N LEU A 549 -9.83 9.92 -4.54
CA LEU A 549 -8.85 9.71 -5.59
C LEU A 549 -9.52 8.97 -6.76
N ARG A 550 -9.35 9.50 -7.97
CA ARG A 550 -9.69 8.84 -9.24
C ARG A 550 -8.47 8.77 -10.14
N VAL A 551 -8.14 7.58 -10.62
CA VAL A 551 -7.17 7.30 -11.67
C VAL A 551 -7.93 6.50 -12.71
N MET A 552 -8.26 7.13 -13.83
CA MET A 552 -9.24 6.61 -14.78
C MET A 552 -8.92 7.05 -16.22
N PRO A 553 -9.35 6.28 -17.22
CA PRO A 553 -8.86 6.45 -18.57
C PRO A 553 -9.31 7.79 -19.15
N GLY A 554 -8.48 8.32 -20.04
CA GLY A 554 -8.75 9.54 -20.78
C GLY A 554 -9.95 9.45 -21.70
N THR A 555 -10.55 8.28 -21.91
CA THR A 555 -11.83 8.14 -22.61
C THR A 555 -12.61 6.97 -22.01
N PRO A 556 -13.95 6.96 -22.17
CA PRO A 556 -14.79 5.80 -21.87
C PRO A 556 -14.33 4.49 -22.52
N SER A 557 -13.62 4.58 -23.64
CA SER A 557 -13.18 3.45 -24.44
C SER A 557 -11.86 2.82 -23.98
N GLY A 558 -11.20 3.32 -22.92
CA GLY A 558 -9.93 2.77 -22.44
C GLY A 558 -8.72 2.99 -23.36
N ASN A 559 -8.83 3.84 -24.39
CA ASN A 559 -7.74 4.04 -25.37
C ASN A 559 -6.59 4.93 -24.84
N PHE A 560 -6.74 5.52 -23.65
CA PHE A 560 -5.79 6.44 -23.03
C PHE A 560 -5.62 6.14 -21.55
N ASN A 561 -5.18 4.92 -21.26
CA ASN A 561 -4.89 4.44 -19.91
C ASN A 561 -3.76 5.25 -19.28
N ASP A 562 -3.89 5.49 -17.97
CA ASP A 562 -2.76 5.97 -17.17
C ASP A 562 -1.72 4.85 -17.09
N ARG A 563 -0.48 5.19 -17.41
CA ARG A 563 0.60 4.22 -17.57
C ARG A 563 1.68 4.42 -16.52
N PHE A 564 2.13 3.34 -15.91
CA PHE A 564 3.14 3.33 -14.87
C PHE A 564 4.25 2.37 -15.26
N PHE A 565 5.42 2.89 -15.57
CA PHE A 565 6.58 2.11 -15.99
C PHE A 565 7.71 2.24 -14.96
N ASP A 566 8.20 1.10 -14.47
CA ASP A 566 9.32 0.98 -13.53
C ASP A 566 9.20 1.78 -12.23
N CYS A 567 7.99 2.23 -11.89
CA CYS A 567 7.71 2.79 -10.59
C CYS A 567 7.94 1.72 -9.51
N ALA A 568 8.49 2.10 -8.35
CA ALA A 568 8.47 1.19 -7.19
C ALA A 568 7.05 1.00 -6.67
N ARG A 569 6.21 2.03 -6.78
CA ARG A 569 4.78 1.99 -6.51
C ARG A 569 4.04 2.77 -7.59
N ALA A 570 3.03 2.17 -8.23
CA ALA A 570 2.21 2.89 -9.21
C ALA A 570 1.33 3.92 -8.49
N VAL A 571 0.47 3.44 -7.59
CA VAL A 571 -0.41 4.28 -6.77
C VAL A 571 -0.26 3.88 -5.30
N ASN A 572 -0.05 4.87 -4.44
CA ASN A 572 -0.12 4.75 -3.00
C ASN A 572 -1.18 5.71 -2.46
N SER A 573 -2.22 5.18 -1.82
CA SER A 573 -3.32 5.97 -1.26
C SER A 573 -3.55 5.62 0.21
N VAL A 574 -3.55 6.64 1.06
CA VAL A 574 -3.67 6.51 2.52
C VAL A 574 -4.85 7.32 3.04
N ASN A 575 -5.78 6.64 3.73
CA ASN A 575 -6.96 7.18 4.41
C ASN A 575 -7.97 7.94 3.53
N TYR A 576 -7.89 7.76 2.20
CA TYR A 576 -8.91 8.25 1.29
C TYR A 576 -10.23 7.50 1.50
N PHE A 577 -11.34 8.25 1.45
CA PHE A 577 -12.68 7.70 1.67
C PHE A 577 -13.22 7.01 0.41
N GLU A 578 -12.83 7.52 -0.76
CA GLU A 578 -13.12 6.91 -2.05
C GLU A 578 -11.86 6.77 -2.88
N ASN A 579 -11.62 5.56 -3.39
CA ASN A 579 -10.55 5.25 -4.32
C ASN A 579 -11.15 4.57 -5.54
N ILE A 580 -10.95 5.14 -6.72
CA ILE A 580 -11.36 4.58 -8.00
C ILE A 580 -10.12 4.53 -8.89
N ILE A 581 -9.53 3.36 -9.03
CA ILE A 581 -8.31 3.12 -9.81
C ILE A 581 -8.65 2.07 -10.87
N THR A 582 -8.86 2.53 -12.10
CA THR A 582 -9.37 1.68 -13.18
C THR A 582 -8.67 1.95 -14.50
N PHE A 583 -8.52 0.93 -15.33
CA PHE A 583 -7.89 1.04 -16.65
C PHE A 583 -6.47 1.64 -16.58
N THR A 584 -5.68 1.23 -15.60
CA THR A 584 -4.24 1.52 -15.56
C THR A 584 -3.43 0.40 -16.20
N ASP A 585 -2.29 0.76 -16.78
CA ASP A 585 -1.29 -0.18 -17.29
C ASP A 585 0.02 -0.01 -16.50
N VAL A 586 0.35 -1.01 -15.68
CA VAL A 586 1.50 -0.99 -14.76
C VAL A 586 2.51 -2.05 -15.19
N ARG A 587 3.75 -1.64 -15.47
CA ARG A 587 4.81 -2.55 -15.95
C ARG A 587 6.12 -2.29 -15.24
N SER A 588 6.91 -3.34 -15.07
CA SER A 588 8.30 -3.20 -14.63
C SER A 588 9.26 -4.17 -15.31
N THR A 589 10.52 -3.77 -15.37
CA THR A 589 11.71 -4.52 -15.78
C THR A 589 12.40 -5.23 -14.61
N GLN A 590 11.77 -5.31 -13.43
CA GLN A 590 12.37 -6.02 -12.31
C GLN A 590 12.79 -7.45 -12.67
N ILE A 591 13.87 -7.90 -12.04
CA ILE A 591 14.41 -9.25 -12.21
C ILE A 591 14.42 -9.95 -10.86
N ASN A 592 14.27 -11.28 -10.90
CA ASN A 592 14.38 -12.15 -9.74
C ASN A 592 15.74 -11.96 -9.04
N THR A 593 15.73 -11.20 -7.93
CA THR A 593 16.83 -11.15 -6.98
C THR A 593 16.29 -11.62 -5.63
N ALA A 594 16.99 -12.58 -5.01
CA ALA A 594 16.87 -12.92 -3.60
C ALA A 594 16.65 -11.67 -2.74
N PRO A 595 15.94 -11.76 -1.60
CA PRO A 595 15.15 -10.68 -1.03
C PRO A 595 15.97 -9.40 -0.99
N VAL A 596 15.57 -8.45 -1.84
CA VAL A 596 16.13 -7.12 -1.73
C VAL A 596 15.70 -6.60 -0.37
N THR A 597 16.67 -6.35 0.50
CA THR A 597 16.58 -5.69 1.81
C THR A 597 16.03 -4.25 1.72
N LEU A 598 15.47 -3.87 0.58
CA LEU A 598 15.06 -2.52 0.21
C LEU A 598 13.57 -2.53 -0.11
N PHE A 599 12.80 -1.85 0.75
CA PHE A 599 11.34 -1.78 0.75
C PHE A 599 10.72 -1.15 -0.51
N ASN A 600 11.52 -0.57 -1.41
CA ASN A 600 11.05 0.14 -2.60
C ASN A 600 12.02 -0.11 -3.77
N HIS A 601 12.07 -1.30 -4.35
CA HIS A 601 12.77 -1.50 -5.63
C HIS A 601 11.80 -1.33 -6.81
N ARG A 602 12.31 -1.26 -8.05
CA ARG A 602 11.46 -1.09 -9.25
C ARG A 602 10.41 -2.21 -9.33
N GLY A 603 9.15 -1.89 -9.58
CA GLY A 603 8.08 -2.90 -9.67
C GLY A 603 7.75 -3.61 -8.36
N SER A 604 8.13 -3.06 -7.19
CA SER A 604 7.84 -3.69 -5.90
C SER A 604 6.34 -3.72 -5.58
N PHE A 605 5.62 -2.64 -5.90
CA PHE A 605 4.17 -2.55 -5.68
C PHE A 605 3.45 -1.95 -6.90
N GLY A 606 2.26 -2.46 -7.20
CA GLY A 606 1.34 -1.83 -8.14
C GLY A 606 0.50 -0.79 -7.40
N HIS A 607 -0.73 -1.17 -7.06
CA HIS A 607 -1.70 -0.31 -6.38
C HIS A 607 -1.81 -0.67 -4.91
N THR A 608 -1.46 0.27 -4.04
CA THR A 608 -1.57 0.13 -2.59
C THR A 608 -2.58 1.13 -2.05
N VAL A 609 -3.66 0.62 -1.45
CA VAL A 609 -4.68 1.42 -0.78
C VAL A 609 -4.72 1.01 0.69
N THR A 610 -4.62 1.97 1.58
CA THR A 610 -4.70 1.74 3.03
C THR A 610 -5.67 2.73 3.63
N SER A 611 -6.72 2.28 4.31
CA SER A 611 -7.67 3.20 4.93
C SER A 611 -8.41 2.54 6.10
N ASN A 612 -8.69 3.29 7.15
CA ASN A 612 -9.62 2.87 8.21
C ASN A 612 -11.05 3.39 8.01
N ARG A 613 -11.26 4.22 6.97
CA ARG A 613 -12.57 4.80 6.62
C ARG A 613 -12.74 4.84 5.10
N PHE A 614 -13.64 4.03 4.57
CA PHE A 614 -13.88 4.02 3.13
C PHE A 614 -15.34 3.70 2.80
N ARG A 615 -15.88 4.39 1.80
CA ARG A 615 -17.19 4.08 1.22
C ARG A 615 -17.05 3.22 -0.02
N ILE A 616 -16.09 3.56 -0.88
CA ILE A 616 -15.82 2.86 -2.13
C ILE A 616 -14.32 2.69 -2.28
N MET A 617 -13.89 1.44 -2.37
CA MET A 617 -12.59 1.06 -2.87
C MET A 617 -12.84 0.28 -4.16
N ASN A 618 -12.47 0.83 -5.30
CA ASN A 618 -12.59 0.17 -6.60
C ASN A 618 -11.23 0.17 -7.29
N VAL A 619 -10.59 -0.99 -7.36
CA VAL A 619 -9.35 -1.24 -8.11
C VAL A 619 -9.63 -2.34 -9.14
N SER A 620 -10.35 -1.98 -10.20
CA SER A 620 -10.86 -2.92 -11.22
C SER A 620 -10.35 -2.57 -12.61
N ASP A 621 -10.37 -3.55 -13.52
CA ASP A 621 -10.03 -3.34 -14.94
C ASP A 621 -8.59 -2.83 -15.17
N ASN A 622 -7.64 -3.21 -14.30
CA ASN A 622 -6.23 -2.82 -14.43
C ASN A 622 -5.37 -3.95 -14.99
N GLU A 623 -4.30 -3.57 -15.69
CA GLU A 623 -3.28 -4.50 -16.17
C GLU A 623 -1.96 -4.28 -15.42
N LEU A 624 -1.44 -5.33 -14.81
CA LEU A 624 -0.21 -5.32 -14.02
C LEU A 624 0.72 -6.43 -14.50
N TYR A 625 1.91 -6.04 -14.97
CA TYR A 625 2.90 -6.95 -15.53
C TYR A 625 4.23 -6.86 -14.80
N ASN A 626 4.72 -8.02 -14.35
CA ASN A 626 5.99 -8.16 -13.64
C ASN A 626 6.08 -7.24 -12.41
N ILE A 627 5.05 -7.27 -11.56
CA ILE A 627 4.98 -6.48 -10.32
C ILE A 627 5.00 -7.43 -9.12
N GLU A 628 5.93 -7.24 -8.18
CA GLU A 628 6.15 -8.17 -7.07
C GLU A 628 4.87 -8.31 -6.23
N SER A 629 4.26 -7.17 -5.85
CA SER A 629 2.96 -7.12 -5.19
C SER A 629 1.97 -6.29 -6.00
N GLY A 630 1.03 -6.94 -6.68
CA GLY A 630 0.12 -6.30 -7.64
C GLY A 630 -0.84 -5.30 -7.00
N ILE A 631 -1.88 -5.80 -6.33
CA ILE A 631 -2.93 -4.99 -5.69
C ILE A 631 -2.97 -5.31 -4.19
N ILE A 632 -2.83 -4.27 -3.36
CA ILE A 632 -2.90 -4.38 -1.91
C ILE A 632 -3.96 -3.43 -1.38
N PHE A 633 -4.88 -3.98 -0.59
CA PHE A 633 -5.79 -3.22 0.24
C PHE A 633 -5.68 -3.64 1.69
N ASN A 634 -5.39 -2.66 2.55
CA ASN A 634 -5.38 -2.82 3.99
C ASN A 634 -6.44 -1.91 4.59
N ALA A 635 -7.52 -2.52 5.07
CA ALA A 635 -8.50 -1.87 5.89
C ALA A 635 -7.93 -1.78 7.33
N ASN A 636 -7.41 -0.61 7.69
CA ASN A 636 -6.76 -0.38 8.99
C ASN A 636 -7.80 -0.10 10.09
N PHE A 637 -7.33 -0.10 11.33
CA PHE A 637 -8.11 0.31 12.50
C PHE A 637 -7.52 1.57 13.11
N GLY A 638 -8.38 2.48 13.53
CA GLY A 638 -7.96 3.75 14.11
C GLY A 638 -9.13 4.71 14.28
N PRO A 639 -8.88 5.95 14.73
CA PRO A 639 -9.93 6.96 14.82
C PRO A 639 -10.43 7.35 13.41
N TYR A 640 -11.75 7.50 13.26
CA TYR A 640 -12.36 7.99 12.03
C TYR A 640 -13.46 9.02 12.34
N ASN A 641 -13.73 9.92 11.39
CA ASN A 641 -14.74 10.97 11.54
C ASN A 641 -15.71 10.91 10.36
N ILE A 642 -16.96 10.52 10.63
CA ILE A 642 -18.05 10.47 9.65
C ILE A 642 -19.32 10.96 10.38
N GLY A 643 -19.90 12.04 9.89
CA GLY A 643 -21.35 12.28 10.01
C GLY A 643 -21.85 12.82 11.33
N GLY A 644 -21.18 13.81 11.92
CA GLY A 644 -21.59 14.32 13.24
C GLY A 644 -21.32 13.33 14.38
N VAL A 645 -20.64 12.21 14.08
CA VAL A 645 -20.14 11.26 15.06
C VAL A 645 -18.62 11.27 14.98
N PHE A 646 -17.99 12.14 15.78
CA PHE A 646 -16.62 11.88 16.20
C PHE A 646 -16.67 10.69 17.16
N VAL A 647 -16.41 9.49 16.65
CA VAL A 647 -16.15 8.35 17.53
C VAL A 647 -14.71 8.48 17.99
N SER A 648 -14.51 8.93 19.22
CA SER A 648 -13.23 8.80 19.94
C SER A 648 -12.85 7.33 20.17
N ALA A 649 -13.81 6.42 19.99
CA ALA A 649 -13.59 4.98 19.95
C ALA A 649 -12.88 4.59 18.65
N LEU A 650 -11.75 3.91 18.77
CA LEU A 650 -11.04 3.30 17.64
C LEU A 650 -11.98 2.34 16.91
N GLY A 651 -12.03 2.42 15.58
CA GLY A 651 -12.92 1.58 14.79
C GLY A 651 -12.59 1.58 13.30
N GLN A 652 -13.50 1.04 12.50
CA GLN A 652 -13.41 1.03 11.05
C GLN A 652 -14.77 1.30 10.42
N TYR A 653 -14.81 2.21 9.44
CA TYR A 653 -15.98 2.41 8.58
C TYR A 653 -15.76 1.70 7.24
N SER A 654 -16.50 0.61 7.05
CA SER A 654 -16.20 -0.41 6.04
C SER A 654 -17.27 -0.44 4.94
N GLY A 655 -16.96 0.17 3.80
CA GLY A 655 -17.81 0.25 2.61
C GLY A 655 -17.53 -0.82 1.56
N GLN A 656 -17.93 -0.55 0.32
CA GLN A 656 -17.79 -1.46 -0.82
C GLN A 656 -16.32 -1.59 -1.23
N VAL A 657 -15.88 -2.84 -1.49
CA VAL A 657 -14.54 -3.16 -2.03
C VAL A 657 -14.72 -3.95 -3.32
N ASP A 658 -14.19 -3.44 -4.42
CA ASP A 658 -14.27 -4.03 -5.75
C ASP A 658 -12.87 -4.16 -6.35
N VAL A 659 -12.41 -5.40 -6.52
CA VAL A 659 -11.15 -5.72 -7.19
C VAL A 659 -11.45 -6.74 -8.28
N ASN A 660 -12.09 -6.27 -9.35
CA ASN A 660 -12.66 -7.11 -10.38
C ASN A 660 -11.93 -6.94 -11.72
N ARG A 661 -11.88 -8.00 -12.54
CA ARG A 661 -11.41 -7.94 -13.93
C ARG A 661 -9.99 -7.39 -14.09
N ASN A 662 -9.12 -7.58 -13.09
CA ASN A 662 -7.72 -7.22 -13.23
C ASN A 662 -6.92 -8.33 -13.92
N ILE A 663 -5.92 -7.93 -14.70
CA ILE A 663 -4.91 -8.82 -15.27
C ILE A 663 -3.64 -8.66 -14.44
N VAL A 664 -3.15 -9.73 -13.81
CA VAL A 664 -1.90 -9.74 -13.05
C VAL A 664 -1.01 -10.87 -13.54
N ASN A 665 0.03 -10.54 -14.29
CA ASN A 665 0.88 -11.51 -14.95
C ASN A 665 2.35 -11.25 -14.64
N ALA A 666 3.15 -12.33 -14.52
CA ALA A 666 4.60 -12.17 -14.46
C ALA A 666 5.19 -11.57 -15.75
N HIS A 667 4.58 -11.84 -16.90
CA HIS A 667 5.09 -11.40 -18.20
C HIS A 667 3.95 -10.99 -19.14
N LEU A 668 4.28 -10.30 -20.23
CA LEU A 668 3.31 -10.05 -21.30
C LEU A 668 2.96 -11.38 -22.01
N PRO A 669 1.70 -11.59 -22.45
CA PRO A 669 1.25 -12.87 -23.01
C PRO A 669 2.08 -13.40 -24.18
N ALA A 670 2.66 -12.52 -25.01
CA ALA A 670 3.45 -12.88 -26.19
C ALA A 670 4.96 -12.99 -25.94
N ASN A 671 5.45 -12.70 -24.72
CA ASN A 671 6.89 -12.57 -24.43
C ASN A 671 7.26 -13.12 -23.04
N PRO A 672 7.19 -14.45 -22.81
CA PRO A 672 7.57 -15.04 -21.53
C PRO A 672 9.09 -14.97 -21.30
N ILE A 673 9.52 -14.38 -20.17
CA ILE A 673 10.91 -14.36 -19.72
C ILE A 673 11.00 -15.04 -18.35
N THR A 674 11.95 -15.96 -18.17
CA THR A 674 12.05 -16.86 -17.00
C THR A 674 12.43 -16.17 -15.68
N THR A 675 12.91 -14.92 -15.73
CA THR A 675 13.38 -14.15 -14.57
C THR A 675 12.30 -13.24 -13.96
N GLN A 676 11.13 -13.16 -14.59
CA GLN A 676 10.02 -12.30 -14.16
C GLN A 676 9.10 -13.04 -13.19
N TYR A 677 8.54 -12.32 -12.22
CA TYR A 677 7.74 -12.96 -11.18
C TYR A 677 6.72 -12.01 -10.55
N VAL A 678 5.69 -12.60 -9.94
CA VAL A 678 4.73 -11.92 -9.05
C VAL A 678 4.69 -12.72 -7.75
N ARG A 679 5.08 -12.09 -6.64
CA ARG A 679 5.05 -12.73 -5.32
C ARG A 679 3.63 -12.80 -4.77
N ASN A 680 2.90 -11.68 -4.82
CA ASN A 680 1.52 -11.57 -4.34
C ASN A 680 0.68 -10.83 -5.39
N ALA A 681 -0.33 -11.50 -5.98
CA ALA A 681 -1.14 -10.86 -7.00
C ALA A 681 -2.15 -9.88 -6.41
N ILE A 682 -3.04 -10.35 -5.53
CA ILE A 682 -4.10 -9.54 -4.92
C ILE A 682 -4.19 -9.85 -3.42
N ARG A 683 -4.17 -8.82 -2.58
CA ARG A 683 -4.33 -8.94 -1.13
C ARG A 683 -5.37 -7.97 -0.61
N LEU A 684 -6.44 -8.49 -0.03
CA LEU A 684 -7.55 -7.74 0.56
C LEU A 684 -7.67 -8.08 2.04
N SER A 685 -7.08 -7.25 2.90
CA SER A 685 -6.95 -7.53 4.33
C SER A 685 -7.71 -6.51 5.16
N ASN A 686 -8.43 -7.00 6.17
CA ASN A 686 -8.72 -6.21 7.35
C ASN A 686 -7.60 -6.45 8.38
N VAL A 687 -7.04 -5.40 8.97
CA VAL A 687 -5.89 -5.57 9.87
C VAL A 687 -6.31 -6.10 11.24
N ILE A 688 -7.52 -5.76 11.72
CA ILE A 688 -8.11 -6.36 12.94
C ILE A 688 -9.63 -6.56 12.79
N SER A 689 -10.20 -7.46 13.60
CA SER A 689 -11.61 -7.89 13.50
C SER A 689 -12.59 -7.20 14.48
N SER A 690 -12.12 -6.38 15.43
CA SER A 690 -12.98 -5.75 16.45
C SER A 690 -13.30 -4.29 16.15
N GLY A 691 -14.54 -3.83 16.42
CA GLY A 691 -14.92 -2.40 16.35
C GLY A 691 -15.32 -1.89 14.95
N ILE A 692 -16.10 -2.67 14.19
CA ILE A 692 -16.42 -2.39 12.79
C ILE A 692 -17.84 -1.82 12.63
N PHE A 693 -17.95 -0.70 11.92
CA PHE A 693 -19.19 -0.23 11.31
C PHE A 693 -19.19 -0.62 9.83
N SER A 694 -19.87 -1.71 9.49
CA SER A 694 -20.04 -2.16 8.10
C SER A 694 -21.26 -1.48 7.48
N ILE A 695 -21.09 -0.87 6.30
CA ILE A 695 -22.21 -0.33 5.54
C ILE A 695 -23.09 -1.50 5.05
N PRO A 696 -24.39 -1.55 5.41
CA PRO A 696 -25.28 -2.63 4.96
C PRO A 696 -25.31 -2.78 3.45
N GLY A 697 -25.37 -4.02 2.96
CA GLY A 697 -25.43 -4.33 1.53
C GLY A 697 -24.09 -4.22 0.77
N THR A 698 -22.98 -3.92 1.46
CA THR A 698 -21.66 -3.84 0.81
C THR A 698 -20.83 -5.11 1.01
N ASN A 699 -20.04 -5.47 0.00
CA ASN A 699 -19.25 -6.71 -0.04
C ASN A 699 -17.76 -6.43 -0.27
N VAL A 700 -16.95 -7.49 -0.18
CA VAL A 700 -15.58 -7.54 -0.71
C VAL A 700 -15.59 -8.41 -1.95
N ASN A 701 -15.52 -7.79 -3.11
CA ASN A 701 -15.61 -8.45 -4.41
C ASN A 701 -14.20 -8.61 -5.01
N CYS A 702 -13.89 -9.83 -5.43
CA CYS A 702 -12.65 -10.19 -6.11
C CYS A 702 -12.95 -11.07 -7.33
N ASN A 703 -13.78 -10.58 -8.25
CA ASN A 703 -14.35 -11.39 -9.34
C ASN A 703 -13.63 -11.24 -10.68
N SER A 704 -13.62 -12.31 -11.46
CA SER A 704 -13.19 -12.28 -12.87
C SER A 704 -11.75 -11.79 -13.09
N ASN A 705 -10.86 -11.94 -12.11
CA ASN A 705 -9.46 -11.61 -12.28
C ASN A 705 -8.73 -12.71 -13.07
N SER A 706 -7.80 -12.30 -13.93
CA SER A 706 -6.91 -13.18 -14.69
C SER A 706 -5.51 -13.05 -14.13
N ILE A 707 -5.04 -14.09 -13.44
CA ILE A 707 -3.79 -14.07 -12.67
C ILE A 707 -2.92 -15.21 -13.17
N THR A 708 -1.74 -14.93 -13.71
CA THR A 708 -0.89 -15.98 -14.30
C THR A 708 0.56 -15.92 -13.85
N SER A 709 1.15 -17.11 -13.65
CA SER A 709 2.55 -17.29 -13.29
C SER A 709 2.94 -16.59 -11.97
N VAL A 710 2.13 -16.76 -10.93
CA VAL A 710 2.32 -16.08 -9.63
C VAL A 710 2.67 -17.06 -8.50
N HIS A 711 3.31 -16.59 -7.43
CA HIS A 711 3.54 -17.43 -6.25
C HIS A 711 2.31 -17.51 -5.32
N ARG A 712 1.57 -16.42 -5.19
CA ARG A 712 0.31 -16.32 -4.43
C ARG A 712 -0.69 -15.50 -5.22
N GLY A 713 -1.88 -16.07 -5.47
CA GLY A 713 -2.95 -15.42 -6.22
C GLY A 713 -3.71 -14.42 -5.35
N ILE A 714 -4.95 -14.75 -5.01
CA ILE A 714 -5.84 -13.85 -4.27
C ILE A 714 -5.87 -14.22 -2.79
N LEU A 715 -5.65 -13.24 -1.92
CA LEU A 715 -5.80 -13.35 -0.48
C LEU A 715 -6.94 -12.46 0.00
N THR A 716 -7.83 -13.03 0.83
CA THR A 716 -8.77 -12.26 1.64
C THR A 716 -8.65 -12.68 3.11
N GLN A 717 -8.53 -11.72 4.01
CA GLN A 717 -8.32 -12.05 5.42
C GLN A 717 -8.94 -11.08 6.43
N ASN A 718 -9.38 -11.66 7.56
CA ASN A 718 -9.91 -10.99 8.77
C ASN A 718 -11.17 -10.14 8.56
N TRP A 719 -11.94 -10.38 7.50
CA TRP A 719 -13.19 -9.65 7.28
C TRP A 719 -14.28 -10.17 8.21
N ASP A 720 -14.68 -9.37 9.19
CA ASP A 720 -15.77 -9.71 10.11
C ASP A 720 -17.08 -9.01 9.72
N ARG A 721 -18.19 -9.76 9.76
CA ARG A 721 -19.54 -9.31 9.35
C ARG A 721 -19.56 -8.65 7.97
N LYS A 722 -18.82 -9.22 7.02
CA LYS A 722 -18.75 -8.73 5.63
C LYS A 722 -18.65 -9.89 4.67
N ASN A 723 -19.54 -9.93 3.67
CA ASN A 723 -19.53 -10.99 2.67
C ASN A 723 -18.33 -10.82 1.73
N ILE A 724 -17.73 -11.95 1.33
CA ILE A 724 -16.63 -12.01 0.38
C ILE A 724 -17.12 -12.74 -0.86
N VAL A 725 -16.94 -12.13 -2.03
CA VAL A 725 -17.39 -12.67 -3.31
C VAL A 725 -16.19 -12.78 -4.24
N CYS A 726 -15.65 -13.99 -4.38
CA CYS A 726 -14.46 -14.28 -5.14
C CYS A 726 -14.76 -15.34 -6.20
N ASN A 727 -15.39 -14.90 -7.29
CA ASN A 727 -15.95 -15.77 -8.30
C ASN A 727 -15.31 -15.58 -9.68
N SER A 728 -15.35 -16.63 -10.50
CA SER A 728 -14.96 -16.60 -11.91
C SER A 728 -13.52 -16.15 -12.17
N ASN A 729 -12.60 -16.34 -11.22
CA ASN A 729 -11.19 -16.02 -11.40
C ASN A 729 -10.45 -17.15 -12.11
N THR A 730 -9.44 -16.79 -12.91
CA THR A 730 -8.48 -17.73 -13.49
C THR A 730 -7.13 -17.48 -12.85
N VAL A 731 -6.56 -18.46 -12.16
CA VAL A 731 -5.29 -18.34 -11.44
C VAL A 731 -4.32 -19.45 -11.82
N SER A 732 -3.14 -19.09 -12.31
CA SER A 732 -2.03 -20.04 -12.51
C SER A 732 -0.91 -19.76 -11.50
N ILE A 733 -0.59 -20.75 -10.67
CA ILE A 733 0.46 -20.64 -9.65
C ILE A 733 1.72 -21.40 -10.05
N VAL A 734 2.88 -20.83 -9.70
CA VAL A 734 4.20 -21.44 -9.91
C VAL A 734 4.95 -21.58 -8.58
N PRO A 735 5.86 -22.55 -8.45
CA PRO A 735 6.61 -22.76 -7.21
C PRO A 735 7.36 -21.50 -6.80
N ASP A 736 7.27 -21.13 -5.52
CA ASP A 736 8.08 -20.05 -4.94
C ASP A 736 9.52 -20.55 -4.78
N PRO A 737 10.51 -19.99 -5.51
CA PRO A 737 11.90 -20.44 -5.43
C PRO A 737 12.59 -19.97 -4.15
N PHE A 738 11.94 -19.11 -3.35
CA PHE A 738 12.52 -18.53 -2.14
C PHE A 738 12.20 -19.38 -0.91
N PHE A 739 13.14 -20.26 -0.53
CA PHE A 739 13.07 -21.15 0.63
C PHE A 739 13.47 -20.44 1.94
N PHE A 740 12.71 -19.45 2.40
CA PHE A 740 12.84 -19.02 3.80
C PHE A 740 12.14 -20.04 4.69
N PHE A 741 12.82 -20.59 5.70
CA PHE A 741 12.20 -21.55 6.62
C PHE A 741 11.42 -20.82 7.71
N PRO A 742 10.13 -21.16 7.94
CA PRO A 742 9.30 -22.10 7.19
C PRO A 742 8.79 -21.52 5.86
N ASN A 743 8.82 -22.32 4.79
CA ASN A 743 8.45 -21.86 3.44
C ASN A 743 7.00 -21.35 3.44
N PRO A 744 6.76 -20.07 3.08
CA PRO A 744 5.45 -19.46 3.21
C PRO A 744 4.41 -20.12 2.29
N THR A 745 3.27 -20.47 2.88
CA THR A 745 2.15 -21.12 2.18
C THR A 745 1.77 -20.40 0.89
N GLN A 746 1.62 -21.18 -0.20
CA GLN A 746 1.19 -20.71 -1.50
C GLN A 746 -0.26 -21.10 -1.75
N TYR A 747 -1.03 -20.22 -2.38
CA TYR A 747 -2.43 -20.45 -2.71
C TYR A 747 -2.80 -19.76 -4.03
N GLY A 748 -3.69 -20.36 -4.81
CA GLY A 748 -4.39 -19.67 -5.89
C GLY A 748 -5.42 -18.69 -5.31
N ILE A 749 -6.29 -19.17 -4.43
CA ILE A 749 -7.22 -18.36 -3.63
C ILE A 749 -7.09 -18.77 -2.16
N GLY A 750 -6.83 -17.80 -1.29
CA GLY A 750 -6.69 -17.96 0.15
C GLY A 750 -7.72 -17.12 0.92
N HIS A 751 -8.53 -17.77 1.74
CA HIS A 751 -9.46 -17.15 2.68
C HIS A 751 -9.00 -17.45 4.11
N PHE A 752 -8.76 -16.42 4.92
CA PHE A 752 -8.29 -16.57 6.31
C PHE A 752 -9.12 -15.74 7.28
N ASN A 753 -9.69 -16.38 8.31
CA ASN A 753 -10.38 -15.69 9.41
C ASN A 753 -11.50 -14.74 8.95
N ASN A 754 -12.26 -15.15 7.92
CA ASN A 754 -13.35 -14.33 7.37
C ASN A 754 -14.70 -14.82 7.90
N ASN A 755 -15.48 -13.90 8.48
CA ASN A 755 -16.82 -14.16 8.99
C ASN A 755 -17.86 -13.40 8.15
N ALA A 756 -18.52 -14.12 7.24
CA ALA A 756 -19.51 -13.49 6.36
C ALA A 756 -20.70 -12.91 7.15
N ALA A 757 -21.26 -11.81 6.65
CA ALA A 757 -22.45 -11.16 7.22
C ALA A 757 -23.71 -12.02 7.07
N THR A 758 -23.74 -12.85 6.03
CA THR A 758 -24.88 -13.70 5.67
C THR A 758 -24.48 -15.16 5.62
N SER A 759 -25.45 -16.07 5.77
CA SER A 759 -25.23 -17.50 5.56
C SER A 759 -24.70 -17.75 4.15
N PHE A 760 -23.63 -18.54 4.05
CA PHE A 760 -22.94 -18.82 2.78
C PHE A 760 -22.41 -17.58 2.04
N GLY A 761 -22.21 -16.46 2.74
CA GLY A 761 -21.79 -15.18 2.18
C GLY A 761 -20.31 -15.07 1.81
N ASN A 762 -19.46 -16.03 2.20
CA ASN A 762 -18.09 -16.16 1.67
C ASN A 762 -18.15 -17.08 0.44
N THR A 763 -18.32 -16.52 -0.75
CA THR A 763 -18.47 -17.30 -1.99
C THR A 763 -17.16 -17.42 -2.75
N THR A 764 -16.79 -18.65 -3.06
CA THR A 764 -15.68 -19.01 -3.97
C THR A 764 -16.27 -19.90 -5.06
N ILE A 765 -16.73 -19.29 -6.16
CA ILE A 765 -17.53 -19.96 -7.18
C ILE A 765 -16.94 -19.83 -8.58
N SER A 766 -16.95 -20.91 -9.35
CA SER A 766 -16.55 -20.91 -10.78
C SER A 766 -15.12 -20.46 -11.04
N ASN A 767 -14.21 -20.64 -10.08
CA ASN A 767 -12.80 -20.30 -10.28
C ASN A 767 -12.04 -21.45 -10.95
N THR A 768 -11.10 -21.12 -11.81
CA THR A 768 -10.16 -22.08 -12.41
C THR A 768 -8.76 -21.81 -11.85
N ILE A 769 -8.18 -22.79 -11.16
CA ILE A 769 -6.86 -22.68 -10.56
C ILE A 769 -5.98 -23.84 -11.03
N THR A 770 -4.82 -23.51 -11.61
CA THR A 770 -3.89 -24.49 -12.17
C THR A 770 -2.50 -24.32 -11.57
N GLY A 771 -1.85 -25.42 -11.21
CA GLY A 771 -0.45 -25.46 -10.81
C GLY A 771 0.47 -26.10 -11.87
N PRO A 772 1.76 -26.27 -11.56
CA PRO A 772 2.75 -26.79 -12.51
C PRO A 772 2.72 -28.32 -12.69
N GLY A 773 1.99 -29.05 -11.84
CA GLY A 773 1.94 -30.53 -11.87
C GLY A 773 3.20 -31.21 -11.28
N ILE A 774 4.09 -30.43 -10.67
CA ILE A 774 5.31 -30.90 -10.00
C ILE A 774 5.14 -30.76 -8.49
N PHE A 775 5.08 -31.88 -7.76
CA PHE A 775 4.76 -31.90 -6.32
C PHE A 775 5.98 -31.90 -5.38
N THR A 776 7.12 -31.40 -5.84
CA THR A 776 8.33 -31.25 -5.00
C THR A 776 8.15 -30.15 -3.95
N ASN A 777 7.28 -29.18 -4.21
CA ASN A 777 6.89 -28.15 -3.25
C ASN A 777 5.55 -28.53 -2.59
N LEU A 778 5.59 -28.90 -1.31
CA LEU A 778 4.40 -29.35 -0.57
C LEU A 778 3.47 -28.20 -0.11
N ASN A 779 3.79 -26.94 -0.44
CA ASN A 779 3.07 -25.78 0.09
C ASN A 779 2.05 -25.15 -0.87
N MET A 780 1.83 -25.71 -2.06
CA MET A 780 0.94 -25.14 -3.09
C MET A 780 -0.50 -25.65 -2.98
N ARG A 781 -1.42 -24.75 -2.63
CA ARG A 781 -2.87 -25.00 -2.55
C ARG A 781 -3.57 -24.35 -3.74
N SER A 782 -4.56 -24.97 -4.37
CA SER A 782 -5.40 -24.22 -5.31
C SER A 782 -6.32 -23.28 -4.56
N ILE A 783 -7.16 -23.82 -3.66
CA ILE A 783 -8.01 -23.05 -2.76
C ILE A 783 -7.69 -23.45 -1.33
N LEU A 784 -7.43 -22.46 -0.48
CA LEU A 784 -7.22 -22.64 0.96
C LEU A 784 -8.23 -21.80 1.73
N VAL A 785 -9.04 -22.45 2.56
CA VAL A 785 -9.99 -21.79 3.46
C VAL A 785 -9.58 -22.11 4.89
N SER A 786 -9.31 -21.10 5.70
CA SER A 786 -8.81 -21.27 7.05
C SER A 786 -9.58 -20.40 8.04
N LEU A 787 -10.16 -21.03 9.08
CA LEU A 787 -10.88 -20.34 10.14
C LEU A 787 -11.99 -19.38 9.64
N CYS A 788 -12.67 -19.72 8.55
CA CYS A 788 -13.72 -18.89 7.95
C CYS A 788 -15.11 -19.45 8.26
N ASN A 789 -16.10 -18.59 8.48
CA ASN A 789 -17.49 -18.98 8.72
C ASN A 789 -18.36 -18.70 7.48
N ASN A 790 -19.42 -19.49 7.28
CA ASN A 790 -20.43 -19.26 6.24
C ASN A 790 -19.83 -19.34 4.81
N ASN A 791 -19.10 -20.40 4.51
CA ASN A 791 -18.39 -20.58 3.24
C ASN A 791 -19.23 -21.27 2.18
N ASN A 792 -19.12 -20.84 0.93
CA ASN A 792 -19.74 -21.45 -0.24
C ASN A 792 -18.69 -21.69 -1.32
N VAL A 793 -18.14 -22.90 -1.33
CA VAL A 793 -17.08 -23.32 -2.24
C VAL A 793 -17.67 -24.31 -3.23
N ARG A 794 -18.01 -23.84 -4.43
CA ARG A 794 -18.65 -24.67 -5.47
C ARG A 794 -18.26 -24.31 -6.89
N CYS A 795 -18.43 -25.23 -7.83
CA CYS A 795 -18.13 -25.02 -9.25
C CYS A 795 -16.67 -24.68 -9.56
N ASN A 796 -15.72 -24.89 -8.64
CA ASN A 796 -14.32 -24.56 -8.89
C ASN A 796 -13.63 -25.69 -9.64
N ASN A 797 -12.74 -25.35 -10.55
CA ASN A 797 -11.85 -26.27 -11.24
C ASN A 797 -10.42 -26.09 -10.72
N THR A 798 -9.90 -27.11 -10.07
CA THR A 798 -8.56 -27.11 -9.49
C THR A 798 -7.73 -28.22 -10.13
N SER A 799 -6.50 -27.89 -10.54
CA SER A 799 -5.62 -28.89 -11.14
C SER A 799 -4.15 -28.67 -10.85
N ALA A 800 -3.38 -29.77 -10.87
CA ALA A 800 -1.92 -29.74 -10.93
C ALA A 800 -1.21 -29.01 -9.76
N THR A 801 -1.84 -28.99 -8.58
CA THR A 801 -1.30 -28.43 -7.32
C THR A 801 -1.07 -29.52 -6.28
N THR A 802 -0.35 -29.20 -5.19
CA THR A 802 -0.16 -30.16 -4.10
C THR A 802 -1.50 -30.45 -3.43
N ASN A 803 -2.24 -29.41 -3.03
CA ASN A 803 -3.59 -29.55 -2.49
C ASN A 803 -4.57 -28.87 -3.44
N GLY A 804 -5.60 -29.58 -3.90
CA GLY A 804 -6.69 -28.99 -4.67
C GLY A 804 -7.47 -28.00 -3.80
N ILE A 805 -8.32 -28.50 -2.92
CA ILE A 805 -9.11 -27.66 -2.00
C ILE A 805 -8.84 -28.08 -0.57
N GLU A 806 -8.32 -27.16 0.23
CA GLU A 806 -7.94 -27.39 1.64
C GLU A 806 -8.77 -26.54 2.59
N PHE A 807 -9.29 -27.17 3.65
CA PHE A 807 -9.87 -26.47 4.80
C PHE A 807 -9.01 -26.69 6.04
N SER A 808 -8.47 -25.60 6.57
CA SER A 808 -7.64 -25.59 7.78
C SER A 808 -8.42 -25.05 8.97
N GLY A 809 -8.39 -25.74 10.11
CA GLY A 809 -9.12 -25.35 11.31
C GLY A 809 -10.65 -25.40 11.19
N ASN A 810 -11.36 -24.84 12.16
CA ASN A 810 -12.82 -24.88 12.20
C ASN A 810 -13.44 -23.90 11.18
N ASN A 811 -14.20 -24.42 10.21
CA ASN A 811 -14.85 -23.67 9.14
C ASN A 811 -16.36 -23.99 9.09
N PRO A 812 -17.16 -23.54 10.10
CA PRO A 812 -18.56 -23.89 10.23
C PRO A 812 -19.44 -23.28 9.12
N ASN A 813 -20.63 -23.86 8.94
CA ASN A 813 -21.60 -23.46 7.91
C ASN A 813 -20.99 -23.42 6.50
N THR A 814 -20.19 -24.44 6.18
CA THR A 814 -19.57 -24.58 4.87
C THR A 814 -20.45 -25.41 3.95
N SER A 815 -20.63 -24.92 2.72
CA SER A 815 -21.15 -25.67 1.59
C SER A 815 -20.02 -25.96 0.61
N PHE A 816 -19.62 -27.21 0.50
CA PHE A 816 -18.58 -27.71 -0.39
C PHE A 816 -19.17 -28.69 -1.41
N ARG A 817 -19.47 -28.20 -2.62
CA ARG A 817 -20.23 -28.98 -3.62
C ARG A 817 -19.80 -28.71 -5.06
N ILE A 818 -19.89 -29.72 -5.93
CA ILE A 818 -19.70 -29.58 -7.39
C ILE A 818 -18.35 -28.94 -7.77
N ASN A 819 -17.28 -29.27 -7.04
CA ASN A 819 -15.93 -28.87 -7.40
C ASN A 819 -15.24 -29.98 -8.19
N TYR A 820 -14.36 -29.59 -9.10
CA TYR A 820 -13.57 -30.45 -9.96
C TYR A 820 -12.11 -30.40 -9.49
N MET A 821 -11.59 -31.51 -9.00
CA MET A 821 -10.20 -31.66 -8.56
C MET A 821 -9.51 -32.68 -9.45
N SER A 822 -8.44 -32.29 -10.13
CA SER A 822 -7.76 -33.15 -11.08
C SER A 822 -6.25 -33.08 -10.98
N ASN A 823 -5.57 -34.23 -11.11
CA ASN A 823 -4.10 -34.29 -11.13
C ASN A 823 -3.42 -33.52 -9.99
N CYS A 824 -4.01 -33.53 -8.78
CA CYS A 824 -3.40 -32.95 -7.58
C CYS A 824 -2.69 -34.06 -6.79
N LYS A 825 -1.72 -33.71 -5.93
CA LYS A 825 -1.18 -34.71 -4.99
C LYS A 825 -2.24 -35.14 -3.99
N TYR A 826 -2.98 -34.17 -3.46
CA TYR A 826 -4.13 -34.35 -2.59
C TYR A 826 -5.31 -33.55 -3.14
N GLY A 827 -6.44 -34.20 -3.43
CA GLY A 827 -7.62 -33.52 -4.00
C GLY A 827 -8.30 -32.60 -2.98
N PHE A 828 -8.98 -33.20 -2.01
CA PHE A 828 -9.65 -32.49 -0.90
C PHE A 828 -8.92 -32.75 0.42
N VAL A 829 -8.61 -31.70 1.17
CA VAL A 829 -7.75 -31.77 2.36
C VAL A 829 -8.41 -31.12 3.58
N LEU A 830 -8.36 -31.80 4.73
CA LEU A 830 -8.61 -31.20 6.05
C LEU A 830 -7.30 -31.13 6.83
N SER A 831 -6.97 -29.97 7.41
CA SER A 831 -5.74 -29.77 8.17
C SER A 831 -5.93 -28.96 9.45
N ASN A 832 -5.01 -29.11 10.41
CA ASN A 832 -4.96 -28.33 11.65
C ASN A 832 -6.29 -28.28 12.42
N ASN A 833 -6.87 -29.44 12.75
CA ASN A 833 -8.22 -29.57 13.33
C ASN A 833 -9.33 -29.06 12.38
N GLY A 834 -9.20 -29.39 11.09
CA GLY A 834 -10.13 -29.02 10.02
C GLY A 834 -11.54 -29.59 10.20
N ILE A 835 -12.57 -28.74 10.29
CA ILE A 835 -13.98 -29.15 10.37
C ILE A 835 -14.84 -28.28 9.44
N ILE A 836 -15.68 -28.90 8.60
CA ILE A 836 -16.60 -28.18 7.69
C ILE A 836 -18.07 -28.55 7.87
N GLY A 837 -18.39 -29.53 8.72
CA GLY A 837 -19.75 -30.04 8.87
C GLY A 837 -20.14 -31.00 7.73
N THR A 838 -21.35 -31.54 7.82
CA THR A 838 -21.86 -32.50 6.83
C THR A 838 -22.09 -31.83 5.47
N GLN A 839 -21.55 -32.42 4.40
CA GLN A 839 -21.65 -31.92 3.04
C GLN A 839 -22.58 -32.79 2.19
N GLY A 840 -23.65 -32.17 1.68
CA GLY A 840 -24.70 -32.89 0.96
C GLY A 840 -25.70 -33.58 1.90
N GLY A 841 -26.58 -34.37 1.31
CA GLY A 841 -27.57 -35.18 2.02
C GLY A 841 -28.08 -36.32 1.14
N PRO A 842 -28.96 -37.19 1.65
CA PRO A 842 -29.48 -38.35 0.92
C PRO A 842 -30.10 -37.99 -0.43
N ALA A 843 -30.89 -36.91 -0.49
CA ALA A 843 -31.53 -36.45 -1.73
C ALA A 843 -30.68 -35.48 -2.56
N SER A 844 -29.56 -34.99 -2.04
CA SER A 844 -28.74 -33.97 -2.71
C SER A 844 -27.27 -34.15 -2.32
N PRO A 845 -26.56 -35.09 -2.97
CA PRO A 845 -25.16 -35.36 -2.69
C PRO A 845 -24.30 -34.11 -2.95
N SER A 846 -23.05 -34.14 -2.48
CA SER A 846 -22.13 -33.00 -2.65
C SER A 846 -21.63 -32.85 -4.08
N ASP A 847 -21.69 -33.91 -4.91
CA ASP A 847 -21.40 -33.88 -6.35
C ASP A 847 -20.01 -33.34 -6.73
N ASN A 848 -19.05 -33.35 -5.80
CA ASN A 848 -17.66 -33.08 -6.09
C ASN A 848 -17.05 -34.22 -6.94
N LEU A 849 -16.12 -33.87 -7.82
CA LEU A 849 -15.54 -34.75 -8.82
C LEU A 849 -14.02 -34.80 -8.67
N TRP A 850 -13.49 -36.03 -8.69
CA TRP A 850 -12.07 -36.32 -8.70
C TRP A 850 -11.71 -37.02 -10.00
N THR A 851 -11.08 -36.28 -10.91
CA THR A 851 -10.72 -36.74 -12.25
C THR A 851 -9.19 -36.81 -12.40
N GLY A 852 -8.69 -37.40 -13.49
CA GLY A 852 -7.25 -37.57 -13.71
C GLY A 852 -6.64 -38.78 -13.01
N ALA A 853 -5.30 -38.89 -13.04
CA ALA A 853 -4.57 -40.06 -12.55
C ALA A 853 -4.23 -39.96 -11.05
N TRP A 854 -4.90 -40.78 -10.24
CA TRP A 854 -4.67 -40.90 -8.79
C TRP A 854 -3.90 -42.19 -8.48
N THR A 855 -2.62 -42.25 -8.84
CA THR A 855 -1.75 -43.42 -8.63
C THR A 855 -0.45 -42.99 -7.92
N GLY A 856 0.26 -43.93 -7.30
CA GLY A 856 1.62 -43.68 -6.81
C GLY A 856 1.76 -42.69 -5.64
N GLY A 857 0.84 -42.71 -4.66
CA GLY A 857 0.90 -41.85 -3.47
C GLY A 857 0.18 -40.50 -3.59
N ASN A 858 -0.62 -40.31 -4.65
CA ASN A 858 -1.59 -39.23 -4.78
C ASN A 858 -2.96 -39.69 -4.26
N PHE A 859 -3.67 -38.86 -3.51
CA PHE A 859 -4.93 -39.22 -2.84
C PHE A 859 -6.06 -38.27 -3.18
N LYS A 860 -7.26 -38.81 -3.43
CA LYS A 860 -8.46 -38.02 -3.73
C LYS A 860 -8.90 -37.19 -2.51
N THR A 861 -8.76 -37.75 -1.32
CA THR A 861 -8.96 -37.02 -0.06
C THR A 861 -7.81 -37.28 0.91
N TYR A 862 -7.55 -36.33 1.81
CA TYR A 862 -6.45 -36.43 2.78
C TYR A 862 -6.77 -35.67 4.07
N THR A 863 -6.41 -36.24 5.23
CA THR A 863 -6.58 -35.61 6.55
C THR A 863 -5.23 -35.45 7.24
N LEU A 864 -5.01 -34.28 7.84
CA LEU A 864 -3.75 -33.84 8.45
C LEU A 864 -3.95 -33.33 9.87
N THR A 865 -2.96 -33.52 10.75
CA THR A 865 -2.72 -32.81 12.01
C THR A 865 -3.99 -32.50 12.83
N GLY A 866 -4.44 -33.46 13.64
CA GLY A 866 -5.57 -33.27 14.57
C GLY A 866 -6.96 -33.15 13.91
N SER A 867 -7.06 -33.21 12.58
CA SER A 867 -8.33 -33.17 11.86
C SER A 867 -9.03 -34.55 11.86
N SER A 868 -10.36 -34.55 11.88
CA SER A 868 -11.19 -35.77 11.82
C SER A 868 -12.29 -35.63 10.76
N SER A 869 -12.49 -36.68 9.98
CA SER A 869 -13.53 -36.74 8.95
C SER A 869 -14.94 -36.98 9.53
N GLN A 870 -15.09 -37.46 10.77
CA GLN A 870 -16.41 -37.71 11.40
C GLN A 870 -17.32 -36.49 11.42
N ASN A 871 -16.75 -35.32 11.69
CA ASN A 871 -17.48 -34.05 11.78
C ASN A 871 -17.63 -33.35 10.42
N SER A 872 -17.17 -33.99 9.34
CA SER A 872 -17.14 -33.44 7.98
C SER A 872 -17.64 -34.47 6.95
N LYS A 873 -18.70 -35.21 7.28
CA LYS A 873 -19.24 -36.30 6.45
C LYS A 873 -19.57 -35.83 5.03
N LEU A 874 -19.22 -36.62 4.02
CA LEU A 874 -19.54 -36.34 2.62
C LEU A 874 -20.61 -37.30 2.11
N TYR A 875 -21.77 -36.76 1.72
CA TYR A 875 -22.71 -37.47 0.89
C TYR A 875 -22.21 -37.44 -0.56
N ILE A 876 -22.00 -38.61 -1.14
CA ILE A 876 -21.44 -38.76 -2.49
C ILE A 876 -22.29 -39.71 -3.34
N ARG A 877 -22.14 -39.61 -4.65
CA ARG A 877 -22.70 -40.61 -5.57
C ARG A 877 -21.84 -41.86 -5.57
N SER A 878 -22.50 -43.01 -5.69
CA SER A 878 -21.80 -44.28 -5.81
C SER A 878 -21.12 -44.41 -7.19
N GLY A 879 -19.81 -44.70 -7.19
CA GLY A 879 -19.03 -45.05 -8.38
C GLY A 879 -18.44 -43.87 -9.19
N GLY A 880 -17.44 -44.19 -10.01
CA GLY A 880 -16.83 -43.28 -10.99
C GLY A 880 -16.06 -42.10 -10.37
N PHE A 881 -16.18 -40.92 -11.01
CA PHE A 881 -15.49 -39.68 -10.62
C PHE A 881 -16.01 -39.04 -9.32
N PHE A 882 -17.18 -39.46 -8.82
CA PHE A 882 -17.78 -38.94 -7.58
C PHE A 882 -17.30 -39.68 -6.33
N ASN A 883 -16.70 -40.87 -6.50
CA ASN A 883 -16.22 -41.66 -5.38
C ASN A 883 -14.72 -41.39 -5.13
N PRO A 884 -14.35 -40.86 -3.96
CA PRO A 884 -12.95 -40.66 -3.59
C PRO A 884 -12.28 -41.96 -3.10
N ASN A 885 -12.44 -43.08 -3.82
CA ASN A 885 -11.67 -44.29 -3.54
C ASN A 885 -10.18 -43.97 -3.76
N LEU A 886 -9.29 -44.27 -2.79
CA LEU A 886 -7.91 -43.78 -2.64
C LEU A 886 -7.78 -42.51 -1.76
N SER A 887 -8.22 -42.63 -0.51
CA SER A 887 -7.95 -41.69 0.59
C SER A 887 -6.64 -42.07 1.30
N GLY A 888 -5.90 -41.11 1.85
CA GLY A 888 -4.62 -41.37 2.54
C GLY A 888 -4.53 -40.74 3.93
N THR A 889 -3.61 -41.27 4.75
CA THR A 889 -3.32 -40.85 6.14
C THR A 889 -1.95 -40.18 6.30
N THR A 890 -1.80 -39.37 7.36
CA THR A 890 -0.50 -38.83 7.79
C THR A 890 0.29 -39.89 8.59
N GLY A 891 1.55 -40.10 8.23
CA GLY A 891 2.45 -40.96 9.02
C GLY A 891 2.70 -40.39 10.41
N GLY A 892 2.30 -41.13 11.46
CA GLY A 892 2.89 -40.99 12.80
C GLY A 892 1.97 -41.07 14.02
N ILE A 893 0.65 -40.93 13.90
CA ILE A 893 -0.26 -41.11 15.06
C ILE A 893 -1.43 -42.01 14.64
N VAL A 894 -1.51 -43.18 15.27
CA VAL A 894 -2.59 -44.16 15.09
C VAL A 894 -3.87 -43.58 15.69
N GLY A 895 -4.67 -42.93 14.83
CA GLY A 895 -5.97 -42.35 15.18
C GLY A 895 -6.61 -41.48 14.09
N VAL A 896 -6.14 -41.55 12.85
CA VAL A 896 -6.58 -40.65 11.76
C VAL A 896 -7.49 -41.42 10.80
N GLU A 897 -8.76 -41.04 10.78
CA GLU A 897 -9.77 -41.69 9.95
C GLU A 897 -9.69 -41.24 8.49
N ASP A 898 -9.50 -42.21 7.59
CA ASP A 898 -9.73 -42.00 6.17
C ASP A 898 -11.22 -41.82 5.86
N TYR A 899 -11.51 -41.02 4.83
CA TYR A 899 -12.81 -41.06 4.15
C TYR A 899 -12.99 -42.45 3.51
N THR A 900 -13.50 -43.39 4.29
CA THR A 900 -13.87 -44.75 3.89
C THR A 900 -15.29 -45.07 4.38
N ILE A 901 -15.96 -45.99 3.68
CA ILE A 901 -17.33 -46.41 4.01
C ILE A 901 -17.38 -47.06 5.41
N ALA A 902 -16.30 -47.73 5.82
CA ALA A 902 -16.20 -48.41 7.10
C ALA A 902 -16.22 -47.45 8.32
N ASN A 903 -15.76 -46.21 8.16
CA ASN A 903 -15.67 -45.22 9.23
C ASN A 903 -16.88 -44.28 9.32
N GLY A 904 -17.90 -44.45 8.46
CA GLY A 904 -19.11 -43.60 8.46
C GLY A 904 -18.92 -42.16 7.95
N SER A 905 -17.72 -41.79 7.48
CA SER A 905 -17.39 -40.46 6.94
C SER A 905 -17.79 -40.25 5.48
N LEU A 906 -17.91 -41.34 4.69
CA LEU A 906 -18.47 -41.32 3.33
C LEU A 906 -19.85 -41.98 3.34
N ILE A 907 -20.87 -41.24 2.88
CA ILE A 907 -22.23 -41.75 2.80
C ILE A 907 -22.63 -41.81 1.32
N THR A 908 -22.71 -43.02 0.78
CA THR A 908 -23.17 -43.25 -0.59
C THR A 908 -24.68 -43.08 -0.67
N THR A 909 -25.16 -42.37 -1.68
CA THR A 909 -26.60 -42.16 -1.90
C THR A 909 -26.94 -42.06 -3.40
N ILE A 910 -28.23 -42.19 -3.74
CA ILE A 910 -28.80 -42.28 -5.09
C ILE A 910 -29.69 -41.09 -5.49
N GLY A 911 -29.52 -39.91 -4.86
CA GLY A 911 -30.29 -38.69 -5.22
C GLY A 911 -30.06 -38.22 -6.67
N PRO A 912 -30.87 -37.31 -7.24
CA PRO A 912 -30.72 -36.79 -8.62
C PRO A 912 -29.43 -35.97 -8.80
N ILE A 913 -28.81 -36.01 -10.00
CA ILE A 913 -27.62 -35.21 -10.36
C ILE A 913 -27.98 -33.73 -10.42
N PHE A 914 -27.29 -32.90 -9.62
CA PHE A 914 -27.49 -31.45 -9.64
C PHE A 914 -26.50 -30.80 -10.62
N LEU A 915 -26.98 -30.43 -11.80
CA LEU A 915 -26.21 -29.73 -12.84
C LEU A 915 -26.27 -28.21 -12.62
N GLY A 916 -25.58 -27.73 -11.58
CA GLY A 916 -25.68 -26.33 -11.14
C GLY A 916 -24.53 -25.40 -11.54
N CYS A 917 -23.58 -25.87 -12.36
CA CYS A 917 -22.37 -25.10 -12.71
C CYS A 917 -22.25 -24.92 -14.23
N PRO A 918 -21.97 -23.70 -14.73
CA PRO A 918 -21.56 -23.50 -16.12
C PRO A 918 -20.18 -24.13 -16.32
N ILE A 919 -20.07 -25.19 -17.12
CA ILE A 919 -18.79 -25.85 -17.41
C ILE A 919 -18.11 -25.11 -18.57
N GLN A 920 -16.88 -24.61 -18.38
CA GLN A 920 -16.07 -24.11 -19.50
C GLN A 920 -15.59 -25.28 -20.36
N ASN A 921 -15.90 -25.22 -21.66
CA ASN A 921 -15.30 -26.06 -22.68
C ASN A 921 -13.79 -25.76 -22.76
N ASN A 922 -12.94 -26.64 -22.25
CA ASN A 922 -11.53 -26.65 -22.64
C ASN A 922 -11.48 -27.20 -24.07
N GLY A 923 -11.09 -26.35 -25.02
CA GLY A 923 -11.08 -26.58 -26.47
C GLY A 923 -10.19 -27.70 -27.02
N ASN A 924 -10.04 -28.82 -26.31
CA ASN A 924 -9.54 -30.07 -26.87
C ASN A 924 -10.69 -31.08 -26.90
N GLY A 925 -11.20 -31.36 -28.10
CA GLY A 925 -12.21 -32.37 -28.35
C GLY A 925 -11.75 -33.76 -27.92
N ASN A 926 -11.96 -34.08 -26.64
CA ASN A 926 -12.30 -35.42 -26.15
C ASN A 926 -12.64 -35.33 -24.65
N GLY A 927 -13.89 -34.96 -24.40
CA GLY A 927 -14.49 -34.84 -23.06
C GLY A 927 -15.98 -34.49 -23.16
N THR A 928 -16.70 -35.14 -24.07
CA THR A 928 -18.17 -35.16 -24.26
C THR A 928 -18.97 -33.86 -23.95
N PRO A 929 -19.25 -33.04 -24.97
CA PRO A 929 -20.38 -32.10 -24.98
C PRO A 929 -21.60 -32.77 -25.66
N LYS A 930 -22.65 -33.15 -24.93
CA LYS A 930 -23.84 -33.77 -25.59
C LYS A 930 -25.23 -33.58 -24.96
N ASN A 931 -25.48 -32.63 -24.05
CA ASN A 931 -26.75 -32.67 -23.29
C ASN A 931 -27.74 -31.49 -23.43
N ALA A 932 -27.43 -30.38 -24.14
CA ALA A 932 -28.44 -29.33 -24.37
C ALA A 932 -29.36 -29.66 -25.56
N ILE A 933 -28.79 -29.97 -26.73
CA ILE A 933 -29.57 -30.34 -27.93
C ILE A 933 -30.42 -31.59 -27.66
N VAL A 934 -29.84 -32.62 -27.04
CA VAL A 934 -30.56 -33.87 -26.72
C VAL A 934 -31.75 -33.64 -25.77
N LEU A 935 -31.68 -32.66 -24.87
CA LEU A 935 -32.81 -32.33 -24.00
C LEU A 935 -33.92 -31.63 -24.79
N LEU A 936 -33.58 -30.66 -25.65
CA LEU A 936 -34.54 -29.98 -26.51
C LEU A 936 -35.20 -30.97 -27.50
N GLU A 937 -34.42 -31.91 -28.05
CA GLU A 937 -34.92 -33.01 -28.90
C GLU A 937 -35.90 -33.91 -28.13
N LYS A 938 -35.59 -34.23 -26.86
CA LYS A 938 -36.48 -35.01 -26.00
C LYS A 938 -37.77 -34.25 -25.64
N ILE A 939 -37.73 -32.93 -25.46
CA ILE A 939 -38.93 -32.09 -25.29
C ILE A 939 -39.77 -32.11 -26.57
N ALA A 940 -39.13 -31.94 -27.74
CA ALA A 940 -39.80 -31.98 -29.04
C ALA A 940 -40.53 -33.32 -29.27
N GLN A 941 -39.94 -34.42 -28.79
CA GLN A 941 -40.43 -35.80 -29.00
C GLN A 941 -41.25 -36.38 -27.83
N ASP A 942 -41.59 -35.61 -26.80
CA ASP A 942 -42.25 -36.09 -25.56
C ASP A 942 -41.50 -37.23 -24.83
N GLN A 943 -40.18 -37.32 -24.99
CA GLN A 943 -39.36 -38.39 -24.41
C GLN A 943 -38.85 -38.06 -23.00
N ILE A 944 -39.38 -37.02 -22.36
CA ILE A 944 -39.09 -36.72 -20.96
C ILE A 944 -40.01 -37.57 -20.07
N PRO A 945 -39.47 -38.43 -19.20
CA PRO A 945 -40.28 -39.20 -18.27
C PRO A 945 -40.88 -38.26 -17.21
N LEU A 946 -42.16 -37.93 -17.37
CA LEU A 946 -42.94 -37.11 -16.46
C LEU A 946 -43.92 -38.00 -15.70
N THR A 947 -44.03 -37.80 -14.38
CA THR A 947 -44.86 -38.64 -13.49
C THR A 947 -46.04 -37.90 -12.86
N VAL A 948 -46.14 -36.58 -13.03
CA VAL A 948 -47.20 -35.72 -12.48
C VAL A 948 -47.56 -34.66 -13.53
N ASN A 949 -48.86 -34.42 -13.75
CA ASN A 949 -49.40 -33.43 -14.70
C ASN A 949 -48.73 -33.50 -16.09
N THR A 950 -48.68 -34.70 -16.65
CA THR A 950 -47.87 -35.03 -17.83
C THR A 950 -48.32 -34.26 -19.06
N SER A 951 -49.62 -34.20 -19.32
CA SER A 951 -50.22 -33.44 -20.44
C SER A 951 -49.94 -31.94 -20.38
N GLU A 952 -50.12 -31.34 -19.20
CA GLU A 952 -49.95 -29.92 -18.94
C GLU A 952 -48.48 -29.53 -19.07
N THR A 953 -47.61 -30.32 -18.47
CA THR A 953 -46.16 -30.08 -18.50
C THR A 953 -45.61 -30.26 -19.93
N GLN A 954 -46.06 -31.28 -20.66
CA GLN A 954 -45.70 -31.46 -22.08
C GLN A 954 -46.16 -30.28 -22.94
N PHE A 955 -47.38 -29.79 -22.74
CA PHE A 955 -47.89 -28.62 -23.46
C PHE A 955 -47.06 -27.37 -23.16
N ILE A 956 -46.80 -27.07 -21.89
CA ILE A 956 -46.01 -25.90 -21.46
C ILE A 956 -44.60 -25.96 -22.02
N SER A 957 -43.90 -27.10 -21.86
CA SER A 957 -42.53 -27.26 -22.34
C SER A 957 -42.43 -27.16 -23.87
N LYS A 958 -43.38 -27.74 -24.61
CA LYS A 958 -43.41 -27.61 -26.07
C LYS A 958 -43.78 -26.20 -26.54
N ASN A 959 -44.67 -25.51 -25.84
CA ASN A 959 -45.01 -24.12 -26.15
C ASN A 959 -43.81 -23.19 -25.94
N GLN A 960 -43.03 -23.41 -24.88
CA GLN A 960 -41.78 -22.67 -24.64
C GLN A 960 -40.69 -23.03 -25.65
N LEU A 961 -40.53 -24.31 -25.99
CA LEU A 961 -39.58 -24.73 -27.04
C LEU A 961 -39.92 -24.09 -28.39
N TYR A 962 -41.19 -24.02 -28.76
CA TYR A 962 -41.60 -23.37 -30.00
C TYR A 962 -41.25 -21.88 -30.03
N ARG A 963 -41.49 -21.16 -28.92
CA ARG A 963 -41.11 -19.75 -28.78
C ARG A 963 -39.59 -19.56 -28.89
N LEU A 964 -38.82 -20.43 -28.26
CA LEU A 964 -37.36 -20.42 -28.32
C LEU A 964 -36.83 -20.63 -29.75
N LEU A 965 -37.40 -21.59 -30.49
CA LEU A 965 -37.02 -21.86 -31.88
C LEU A 965 -37.48 -20.76 -32.85
N LYS A 966 -38.57 -20.06 -32.52
CA LYS A 966 -39.05 -18.88 -33.28
C LYS A 966 -38.14 -17.67 -33.06
N SER A 967 -37.60 -17.49 -31.85
CA SER A 967 -36.68 -16.39 -31.50
C SER A 967 -35.22 -16.64 -31.91
N ASP A 968 -34.76 -17.90 -31.95
CA ASP A 968 -33.39 -18.26 -32.32
C ASP A 968 -33.37 -19.27 -33.49
N PRO A 969 -33.22 -18.76 -34.73
CA PRO A 969 -33.12 -19.59 -35.92
C PRO A 969 -31.92 -20.56 -35.95
N SER A 970 -30.87 -20.35 -35.16
CA SER A 970 -29.69 -21.23 -35.20
C SER A 970 -29.93 -22.58 -34.52
N LEU A 971 -30.88 -22.64 -33.58
CA LEU A 971 -31.24 -23.85 -32.84
C LEU A 971 -32.03 -24.85 -33.67
N LYS A 972 -32.90 -24.39 -34.58
CA LYS A 972 -33.60 -25.29 -35.53
C LYS A 972 -32.62 -25.93 -36.52
N ASP A 973 -31.58 -25.20 -36.93
CA ASP A 973 -30.57 -25.72 -37.86
C ASP A 973 -29.57 -26.69 -37.18
N SER A 974 -29.54 -26.69 -35.85
CA SER A 974 -28.68 -27.57 -35.04
C SER A 974 -29.20 -29.02 -34.92
N SER A 975 -30.48 -29.28 -35.23
CA SER A 975 -31.08 -30.62 -35.18
C SER A 975 -32.29 -30.75 -36.11
N VAL A 976 -32.30 -31.82 -36.91
CA VAL A 976 -33.44 -32.17 -37.78
C VAL A 976 -34.73 -32.41 -36.96
N VAL A 977 -34.62 -32.90 -35.72
CA VAL A 977 -35.77 -33.10 -34.83
C VAL A 977 -36.39 -31.76 -34.43
N LEU A 978 -35.56 -30.77 -34.11
CA LEU A 978 -36.01 -29.44 -33.72
C LEU A 978 -36.58 -28.66 -34.92
N LEU A 979 -35.95 -28.77 -36.09
CA LEU A 979 -36.46 -28.20 -37.34
C LEU A 979 -37.86 -28.76 -37.68
N ASN A 980 -38.03 -30.07 -37.59
CA ASN A 980 -39.31 -30.71 -37.85
C ASN A 980 -40.38 -30.30 -36.83
N PHE A 981 -40.03 -30.26 -35.54
CA PHE A 981 -40.94 -29.78 -34.48
C PHE A 981 -41.38 -28.33 -34.70
N TYR A 982 -40.45 -27.45 -35.09
CA TYR A 982 -40.74 -26.06 -35.41
C TYR A 982 -41.74 -25.96 -36.57
N ASN A 983 -41.45 -26.60 -37.71
CA ASN A 983 -42.29 -26.57 -38.91
C ASN A 983 -43.71 -27.12 -38.64
N GLN A 984 -43.83 -28.19 -37.84
CA GLN A 984 -45.14 -28.75 -37.45
C GLN A 984 -45.91 -27.81 -36.51
N SER A 985 -45.21 -27.12 -35.61
CA SER A 985 -45.82 -26.23 -34.62
C SER A 985 -46.38 -24.93 -35.24
N GLN A 986 -45.93 -24.55 -36.44
CA GLN A 986 -46.47 -23.40 -37.20
C GLN A 986 -47.95 -23.55 -37.57
N GLN A 987 -48.47 -24.78 -37.67
CA GLN A 987 -49.88 -25.06 -37.95
C GLN A 987 -50.66 -25.45 -36.69
N SER A 988 -50.09 -25.22 -35.51
CA SER A 988 -50.68 -25.60 -34.22
C SER A 988 -51.14 -24.37 -33.42
N ILE A 989 -51.86 -24.65 -32.34
CA ILE A 989 -52.29 -23.65 -31.36
C ILE A 989 -51.12 -22.81 -30.79
N ARG A 990 -49.89 -23.33 -30.77
CA ARG A 990 -48.70 -22.60 -30.30
C ARG A 990 -48.41 -21.38 -31.18
N GLU A 991 -48.62 -21.49 -32.49
CA GLU A 991 -48.52 -20.33 -33.38
C GLU A 991 -49.69 -19.38 -33.21
N SER A 992 -50.91 -19.87 -32.98
CA SER A 992 -52.05 -19.00 -32.68
C SER A 992 -51.85 -18.18 -31.40
N LEU A 993 -51.32 -18.81 -30.33
CA LEU A 993 -50.97 -18.11 -29.09
C LEU A 993 -49.86 -17.07 -29.30
N SER A 994 -48.80 -17.42 -30.02
CA SER A 994 -47.74 -16.48 -30.38
C SER A 994 -48.28 -15.33 -31.24
N PHE A 995 -49.13 -15.62 -32.22
CA PHE A 995 -49.71 -14.62 -33.11
C PHE A 995 -50.62 -13.65 -32.37
N ILE A 996 -51.45 -14.11 -31.43
CA ILE A 996 -52.28 -13.24 -30.60
C ILE A 996 -51.41 -12.33 -29.75
N GLU A 997 -50.35 -12.86 -29.12
CA GLU A 997 -49.39 -12.07 -28.36
C GLU A 997 -48.69 -11.04 -29.27
N ASP A 998 -48.30 -11.43 -30.48
CA ASP A 998 -47.71 -10.54 -31.48
C ASP A 998 -48.72 -9.46 -31.93
N GLN A 999 -50.01 -9.77 -32.11
CA GLN A 999 -51.05 -8.80 -32.47
C GLN A 999 -51.44 -7.89 -31.32
N MET A 1000 -51.43 -8.40 -30.08
CA MET A 1000 -51.66 -7.59 -28.89
C MET A 1000 -50.50 -6.65 -28.71
N ALA A 1001 -49.27 -7.18 -28.66
CA ALA A 1001 -48.01 -6.45 -28.64
C ALA A 1001 -47.85 -5.50 -29.83
N THR A 1002 -48.60 -5.74 -30.92
CA THR A 1002 -48.76 -4.86 -32.10
C THR A 1002 -50.07 -4.14 -32.29
N GLY A 1003 -50.91 -4.13 -31.26
CA GLY A 1003 -51.92 -3.10 -31.02
C GLY A 1003 -53.05 -2.95 -31.94
N ASN A 1004 -53.02 -3.83 -32.90
CA ASN A 1004 -54.16 -4.22 -33.63
C ASN A 1004 -55.09 -4.97 -32.68
N ILE A 1005 -55.68 -4.25 -31.72
CA ILE A 1005 -56.59 -4.79 -30.71
C ILE A 1005 -57.77 -5.48 -31.41
N THR A 1006 -58.18 -4.98 -32.59
CA THR A 1006 -59.19 -5.59 -33.44
C THR A 1006 -58.74 -6.96 -33.98
N ALA A 1007 -57.54 -7.08 -34.56
CA ALA A 1007 -57.01 -8.37 -35.04
C ALA A 1007 -56.70 -9.33 -33.88
N GLY A 1008 -56.16 -8.81 -32.77
CA GLY A 1008 -55.94 -9.55 -31.54
C GLY A 1008 -57.24 -10.07 -30.94
N GLN A 1009 -58.32 -9.29 -30.95
CA GLN A 1009 -59.65 -9.71 -30.51
C GLN A 1009 -60.27 -10.75 -31.44
N ILE A 1010 -60.15 -10.57 -32.77
CA ILE A 1010 -60.62 -11.56 -33.74
C ILE A 1010 -59.88 -12.88 -33.57
N ALA A 1011 -58.55 -12.84 -33.45
CA ALA A 1011 -57.71 -14.02 -33.25
C ALA A 1011 -57.95 -14.68 -31.88
N THR A 1012 -58.15 -13.89 -30.81
CA THR A 1012 -58.51 -14.39 -29.47
C THR A 1012 -59.87 -15.07 -29.47
N ASN A 1013 -60.87 -14.48 -30.15
CA ASN A 1013 -62.20 -15.07 -30.28
C ASN A 1013 -62.14 -16.42 -31.00
N ASN A 1014 -61.34 -16.47 -32.08
CA ASN A 1014 -61.14 -17.66 -32.90
C ASN A 1014 -60.10 -18.64 -32.35
N LEU A 1015 -59.49 -18.37 -31.18
CA LEU A 1015 -58.51 -19.26 -30.58
C LEU A 1015 -59.18 -20.60 -30.22
N PRO A 1016 -58.78 -21.72 -30.86
CA PRO A 1016 -59.31 -23.04 -30.52
C PRO A 1016 -58.76 -23.41 -29.14
N THR A 1017 -59.60 -23.86 -28.20
CA THR A 1017 -59.14 -24.26 -26.85
C THR A 1017 -59.41 -25.74 -26.66
N GLN A 1018 -58.37 -26.53 -26.37
CA GLN A 1018 -58.47 -28.00 -26.19
C GLN A 1018 -58.32 -28.44 -24.73
N GLY A 1019 -57.82 -27.56 -23.84
CA GLY A 1019 -57.63 -27.84 -22.42
C GLY A 1019 -57.69 -26.57 -21.55
N ASN A 1020 -57.44 -26.76 -20.25
CA ASN A 1020 -57.53 -25.69 -19.24
C ASN A 1020 -56.49 -24.58 -19.49
N ILE A 1021 -55.27 -24.94 -19.87
CA ILE A 1021 -54.18 -23.99 -20.14
C ILE A 1021 -54.55 -23.03 -21.26
N GLU A 1022 -55.07 -23.56 -22.37
CA GLU A 1022 -55.40 -22.73 -23.54
C GLU A 1022 -56.63 -21.86 -23.28
N ASN A 1023 -57.58 -22.35 -22.48
CA ASN A 1023 -58.69 -21.55 -21.99
C ASN A 1023 -58.22 -20.41 -21.08
N ASN A 1024 -57.22 -20.65 -20.23
CA ASN A 1024 -56.60 -19.63 -19.38
C ASN A 1024 -55.88 -18.55 -20.19
N TYR A 1025 -55.16 -18.93 -21.26
CA TYR A 1025 -54.62 -17.98 -22.23
C TYR A 1025 -55.72 -17.15 -22.91
N LYS A 1026 -56.80 -17.79 -23.37
CA LYS A 1026 -57.95 -17.08 -23.96
C LYS A 1026 -58.60 -16.09 -22.99
N ASN A 1027 -58.74 -16.47 -21.72
CA ASN A 1027 -59.29 -15.61 -20.68
C ASN A 1027 -58.38 -14.42 -20.40
N PHE A 1028 -57.07 -14.65 -20.23
CA PHE A 1028 -56.09 -13.59 -20.05
C PHE A 1028 -56.11 -12.58 -21.20
N PHE A 1029 -56.12 -13.06 -22.44
CA PHE A 1029 -56.16 -12.22 -23.63
C PHE A 1029 -57.42 -11.35 -23.69
N ASN A 1030 -58.60 -11.92 -23.39
CA ASN A 1030 -59.83 -11.13 -23.32
C ASN A 1030 -59.79 -10.08 -22.19
N LEU A 1031 -59.23 -10.40 -21.02
CA LEU A 1031 -59.05 -9.47 -19.91
C LEU A 1031 -58.09 -8.33 -20.29
N HIS A 1032 -56.99 -8.66 -20.95
CA HIS A 1032 -56.01 -7.69 -21.42
C HIS A 1032 -56.60 -6.74 -22.46
N ILE A 1033 -57.35 -7.25 -23.44
CA ILE A 1033 -58.04 -6.42 -24.43
C ILE A 1033 -59.09 -5.51 -23.77
N ARG A 1034 -59.90 -6.01 -22.84
CA ARG A 1034 -60.88 -5.19 -22.11
C ARG A 1034 -60.22 -4.09 -21.29
N HIS A 1035 -59.06 -4.38 -20.70
CA HIS A 1035 -58.26 -3.37 -20.03
C HIS A 1035 -57.73 -2.31 -21.01
N GLN A 1036 -57.15 -2.73 -22.14
CA GLN A 1036 -56.65 -1.82 -23.18
C GLN A 1036 -57.74 -0.97 -23.86
N THR A 1037 -59.00 -1.43 -23.85
CA THR A 1037 -60.15 -0.72 -24.42
C THR A 1037 -60.97 0.05 -23.38
N ASN A 1038 -60.51 0.14 -22.13
CA ASN A 1038 -61.20 0.78 -21.01
C ASN A 1038 -62.61 0.22 -20.72
N THR A 1039 -62.86 -1.06 -21.04
CA THR A 1039 -64.12 -1.76 -20.77
C THR A 1039 -64.01 -2.80 -19.65
N PHE A 1040 -62.90 -2.78 -18.90
CA PHE A 1040 -62.62 -3.70 -17.80
C PHE A 1040 -63.57 -3.48 -16.61
N SER A 1041 -64.30 -4.53 -16.23
CA SER A 1041 -65.35 -4.48 -15.21
C SER A 1041 -64.90 -5.02 -13.84
N GLY A 1042 -65.72 -4.82 -12.81
CA GLY A 1042 -65.51 -5.44 -11.50
C GLY A 1042 -65.53 -6.98 -11.52
N THR A 1043 -66.25 -7.59 -12.45
CA THR A 1043 -66.24 -9.06 -12.64
C THR A 1043 -64.93 -9.52 -13.31
N ASP A 1044 -64.38 -8.72 -14.22
CA ASP A 1044 -63.07 -8.98 -14.86
C ASP A 1044 -61.94 -8.93 -13.83
N SER A 1045 -62.02 -8.02 -12.85
CA SER A 1045 -61.12 -7.95 -11.70
C SER A 1045 -61.03 -9.29 -10.96
N SER A 1046 -62.17 -9.86 -10.59
CA SER A 1046 -62.22 -11.15 -9.89
C SER A 1046 -61.68 -12.30 -10.73
N THR A 1047 -61.93 -12.29 -12.04
CA THR A 1047 -61.42 -13.30 -12.98
C THR A 1047 -59.90 -13.21 -13.11
N LEU A 1048 -59.35 -11.99 -13.14
CA LEU A 1048 -57.91 -11.75 -13.18
C LEU A 1048 -57.21 -12.20 -11.89
N VAL A 1049 -57.79 -11.92 -10.73
CA VAL A 1049 -57.26 -12.37 -9.44
C VAL A 1049 -57.27 -13.90 -9.35
N ASN A 1050 -58.35 -14.55 -9.79
CA ASN A 1050 -58.43 -16.02 -9.81
C ASN A 1050 -57.37 -16.63 -10.73
N LEU A 1051 -57.16 -16.06 -11.91
CA LEU A 1051 -56.12 -16.51 -12.82
C LEU A 1051 -54.70 -16.26 -12.27
N ALA A 1052 -54.48 -15.14 -11.59
CA ALA A 1052 -53.22 -14.81 -10.93
C ALA A 1052 -52.90 -15.73 -9.73
N ASN A 1053 -53.92 -16.25 -9.05
CA ASN A 1053 -53.80 -17.22 -7.95
C ASN A 1053 -53.66 -18.68 -8.41
N GLY A 1054 -53.69 -18.94 -9.73
CA GLY A 1054 -53.53 -20.29 -10.30
C GLY A 1054 -52.12 -20.85 -10.13
N CYS A 1055 -51.95 -22.14 -10.45
CA CYS A 1055 -50.67 -22.83 -10.43
C CYS A 1055 -50.02 -22.79 -11.83
N PRO A 1056 -48.85 -22.16 -12.01
CA PRO A 1056 -48.21 -22.06 -13.34
C PRO A 1056 -47.92 -23.40 -14.04
N PHE A 1057 -47.85 -24.49 -13.27
CA PHE A 1057 -47.56 -25.85 -13.77
C PHE A 1057 -48.81 -26.61 -14.26
N THR A 1058 -50.02 -26.24 -13.84
CA THR A 1058 -51.28 -26.86 -14.30
C THR A 1058 -52.17 -25.90 -15.07
N ASP A 1059 -52.10 -24.61 -14.75
CA ASP A 1059 -52.91 -23.53 -15.34
C ASP A 1059 -52.17 -22.77 -16.44
N GLY A 1060 -50.88 -23.07 -16.63
CA GLY A 1060 -50.02 -22.54 -17.69
C GLY A 1060 -49.21 -21.31 -17.29
N ALA A 1061 -48.17 -21.00 -18.07
CA ALA A 1061 -47.30 -19.84 -17.81
C ALA A 1061 -48.04 -18.48 -17.90
N VAL A 1062 -49.26 -18.47 -18.44
CA VAL A 1062 -50.16 -17.30 -18.44
C VAL A 1062 -50.46 -16.77 -17.03
N VAL A 1063 -50.39 -17.61 -16.00
CA VAL A 1063 -50.54 -17.17 -14.60
C VAL A 1063 -49.57 -16.04 -14.25
N TYR A 1064 -48.32 -16.11 -14.73
CA TYR A 1064 -47.34 -15.04 -14.53
C TYR A 1064 -47.74 -13.76 -15.24
N GLN A 1065 -48.30 -13.86 -16.45
CA GLN A 1065 -48.81 -12.72 -17.20
C GLN A 1065 -50.02 -12.10 -16.50
N ALA A 1066 -50.91 -12.91 -15.92
CA ALA A 1066 -52.06 -12.46 -15.13
C ALA A 1066 -51.65 -11.71 -13.86
N ARG A 1067 -50.63 -12.21 -13.12
CA ARG A 1067 -50.06 -11.50 -11.95
C ARG A 1067 -49.49 -10.14 -12.34
N ALA A 1068 -48.76 -10.08 -13.45
CA ALA A 1068 -48.21 -8.83 -13.97
C ALA A 1068 -49.32 -7.85 -14.37
N LEU A 1069 -50.38 -8.32 -15.03
CA LEU A 1069 -51.54 -7.49 -15.40
C LEU A 1069 -52.30 -7.01 -14.15
N HIS A 1070 -52.46 -7.85 -13.13
CA HIS A 1070 -53.08 -7.46 -11.85
C HIS A 1070 -52.30 -6.34 -11.17
N ASN A 1071 -50.99 -6.52 -10.98
CA ASN A 1071 -50.16 -5.50 -10.32
C ASN A 1071 -50.12 -4.19 -11.13
N SER A 1072 -50.22 -4.28 -12.46
CA SER A 1072 -50.34 -3.12 -13.35
C SER A 1072 -51.67 -2.39 -13.22
N ILE A 1073 -52.80 -3.12 -13.09
CA ILE A 1073 -54.13 -2.51 -12.99
C ILE A 1073 -54.35 -1.85 -11.62
N TYR A 1074 -53.88 -2.47 -10.54
CA TYR A 1074 -54.16 -2.02 -9.17
C TYR A 1074 -53.02 -1.24 -8.52
N ASN A 1075 -51.88 -1.11 -9.20
CA ASN A 1075 -50.69 -0.41 -8.69
C ASN A 1075 -50.23 -0.92 -7.30
N THR A 1076 -50.34 -2.23 -7.08
CA THR A 1076 -49.97 -2.91 -5.83
C THR A 1076 -49.02 -4.06 -6.12
N ALA A 1077 -47.94 -4.22 -5.34
CA ALA A 1077 -47.09 -5.40 -5.38
C ALA A 1077 -47.65 -6.50 -4.48
N VAL A 1078 -48.64 -7.24 -4.99
CA VAL A 1078 -49.25 -8.36 -4.24
C VAL A 1078 -48.40 -9.62 -4.43
N LEU A 1079 -48.08 -10.28 -3.32
CA LEU A 1079 -47.49 -11.63 -3.32
C LEU A 1079 -48.63 -12.64 -3.56
N PHE A 1080 -48.55 -13.36 -4.67
CA PHE A 1080 -49.48 -14.45 -5.00
C PHE A 1080 -48.84 -15.77 -4.59
N GLU A 1081 -49.56 -16.57 -3.80
CA GLU A 1081 -49.13 -17.93 -3.46
C GLU A 1081 -49.38 -18.87 -4.65
N ASP A 1082 -48.39 -19.72 -4.97
CA ASP A 1082 -48.55 -20.74 -6.00
C ASP A 1082 -49.42 -21.87 -5.42
N ASN A 1083 -50.73 -21.86 -5.71
CA ASN A 1083 -51.70 -22.88 -5.27
C ASN A 1083 -51.55 -24.23 -6.00
N CYS A 1084 -50.32 -24.72 -6.15
CA CYS A 1084 -50.04 -26.04 -6.68
C CYS A 1084 -50.29 -27.09 -5.57
N ALA A 1085 -51.06 -28.15 -5.84
CA ALA A 1085 -51.35 -29.22 -4.87
C ALA A 1085 -50.05 -29.77 -4.21
N PRO A 1086 -50.09 -30.24 -2.95
CA PRO A 1086 -48.89 -30.42 -2.15
C PRO A 1086 -48.12 -31.68 -2.57
N ALA A 1087 -47.24 -31.55 -3.55
CA ALA A 1087 -46.11 -32.46 -3.72
C ALA A 1087 -44.93 -31.89 -2.92
N SER A 1088 -44.86 -32.29 -1.64
CA SER A 1088 -43.68 -32.27 -0.77
C SER A 1088 -42.63 -31.17 -1.00
N GLY A 1089 -42.71 -30.11 -0.21
CA GLY A 1089 -41.53 -29.44 0.37
C GLY A 1089 -40.59 -28.69 -0.57
N SER A 1090 -41.10 -27.74 -1.36
CA SER A 1090 -40.24 -26.75 -2.03
C SER A 1090 -40.72 -25.34 -1.73
N SER A 1091 -40.04 -24.64 -0.82
CA SER A 1091 -40.01 -23.17 -0.84
C SER A 1091 -39.31 -22.73 -2.13
N ARG A 1092 -39.98 -21.96 -3.00
CA ARG A 1092 -39.41 -21.44 -4.25
C ARG A 1092 -39.56 -19.93 -4.32
N MET A 1093 -38.48 -19.27 -4.72
CA MET A 1093 -38.34 -17.82 -4.76
C MET A 1093 -39.09 -17.20 -5.94
N ALA A 1094 -39.56 -15.98 -5.67
CA ALA A 1094 -40.13 -15.03 -6.62
C ALA A 1094 -39.10 -14.50 -7.64
N SER A 1095 -39.66 -14.09 -8.79
CA SER A 1095 -39.08 -13.29 -9.88
C SER A 1095 -37.91 -13.91 -10.65
N GLU A 1096 -38.10 -14.02 -11.98
CA GLU A 1096 -36.99 -14.07 -12.94
C GLU A 1096 -35.98 -12.96 -12.60
N LYS A 1097 -34.82 -13.36 -12.11
CA LYS A 1097 -33.59 -12.69 -12.48
C LYS A 1097 -33.29 -13.11 -13.91
N PRO A 1098 -32.98 -12.21 -14.84
CA PRO A 1098 -32.50 -12.62 -16.15
C PRO A 1098 -31.19 -13.40 -15.94
N GLU A 1099 -31.06 -14.55 -16.58
CA GLU A 1099 -29.80 -15.26 -16.70
C GLU A 1099 -28.81 -14.41 -17.51
N LEU A 1100 -27.91 -13.71 -16.83
CA LEU A 1100 -26.76 -13.08 -17.45
C LEU A 1100 -25.68 -14.14 -17.69
N GLY A 1101 -25.93 -15.02 -18.66
CA GLY A 1101 -25.06 -16.16 -19.00
C GLY A 1101 -24.89 -16.43 -20.50
N GLY A 1102 -25.48 -15.62 -21.38
CA GLY A 1102 -25.36 -15.77 -22.84
C GLY A 1102 -24.27 -14.88 -23.44
N THR A 1103 -23.51 -15.40 -24.40
CA THR A 1103 -22.48 -14.69 -25.17
C THR A 1103 -23.03 -13.74 -26.26
N GLY A 1104 -24.33 -13.41 -26.23
CA GLY A 1104 -25.00 -12.53 -27.20
C GLY A 1104 -25.19 -11.09 -26.70
N PHE A 1105 -25.40 -10.14 -27.62
CA PHE A 1105 -25.72 -8.75 -27.31
C PHE A 1105 -26.95 -8.65 -26.40
N ASP A 1106 -26.79 -8.00 -25.24
CA ASP A 1106 -27.86 -7.86 -24.27
C ASP A 1106 -27.77 -6.49 -23.56
N VAL A 1107 -28.89 -5.99 -23.04
CA VAL A 1107 -28.99 -4.61 -22.50
C VAL A 1107 -29.82 -4.52 -21.22
N LEU A 1108 -29.40 -3.69 -20.26
CA LEU A 1108 -30.17 -3.38 -19.06
C LEU A 1108 -30.91 -2.06 -19.27
N VAL A 1109 -32.12 -1.95 -18.74
CA VAL A 1109 -32.97 -0.76 -18.92
C VAL A 1109 -33.46 -0.29 -17.56
N TYR A 1110 -33.05 0.92 -17.16
CA TYR A 1110 -33.31 1.49 -15.84
C TYR A 1110 -33.61 3.00 -15.91
N PRO A 1111 -34.42 3.56 -15.02
CA PRO A 1111 -35.32 2.86 -14.14
C PRO A 1111 -36.42 2.16 -14.97
N ASN A 1112 -36.95 1.05 -14.46
CA ASN A 1112 -38.07 0.34 -15.06
C ASN A 1112 -38.90 -0.27 -13.92
N PRO A 1113 -40.02 0.37 -13.50
CA PRO A 1113 -40.74 1.48 -14.15
C PRO A 1113 -39.98 2.82 -14.19
N SER A 1114 -40.35 3.74 -15.09
CA SER A 1114 -39.67 5.03 -15.34
C SER A 1114 -40.63 6.23 -15.34
N GLU A 1115 -40.20 7.33 -14.69
CA GLU A 1115 -40.85 8.65 -14.76
C GLU A 1115 -40.35 9.42 -16.01
N GLY A 1116 -40.57 8.86 -17.20
CA GLY A 1116 -40.30 9.50 -18.49
C GLY A 1116 -38.82 9.62 -18.90
N SER A 1117 -37.87 9.03 -18.17
CA SER A 1117 -36.44 8.99 -18.54
C SER A 1117 -35.83 7.61 -18.25
N ILE A 1118 -35.16 7.04 -19.24
CA ILE A 1118 -34.68 5.66 -19.26
C ILE A 1118 -33.23 5.63 -19.72
N SER A 1119 -32.38 5.02 -18.92
CA SER A 1119 -31.01 4.65 -19.19
C SER A 1119 -30.91 3.20 -19.65
N ILE A 1120 -30.15 2.99 -20.73
CA ILE A 1120 -30.03 1.72 -21.44
C ILE A 1120 -28.55 1.37 -21.51
N VAL A 1121 -28.19 0.23 -20.93
CA VAL A 1121 -26.81 -0.20 -20.74
C VAL A 1121 -26.56 -1.49 -21.51
N PRO A 1122 -25.91 -1.46 -22.68
CA PRO A 1122 -25.49 -2.67 -23.37
C PRO A 1122 -24.30 -3.34 -22.66
N PHE A 1123 -24.31 -4.67 -22.59
CA PHE A 1123 -23.26 -5.50 -22.02
C PHE A 1123 -23.02 -6.76 -22.88
N ASN A 1124 -21.93 -7.49 -22.63
CA ASN A 1124 -21.44 -8.67 -23.39
C ASN A 1124 -20.85 -8.43 -24.79
N GLN A 1125 -21.26 -7.40 -25.53
CA GLN A 1125 -20.54 -6.90 -26.72
C GLN A 1125 -20.39 -5.38 -26.68
N GLU A 1126 -19.31 -4.82 -27.23
CA GLU A 1126 -19.20 -3.36 -27.38
C GLU A 1126 -20.27 -2.90 -28.38
N ALA A 1127 -21.20 -2.04 -28.01
CA ALA A 1127 -22.09 -1.35 -28.96
C ALA A 1127 -21.72 0.14 -28.97
N LYS A 1128 -21.47 0.72 -30.16
CA LYS A 1128 -21.14 2.16 -30.29
C LYS A 1128 -22.39 3.02 -30.36
N ASP A 1129 -23.39 2.56 -31.09
CA ASP A 1129 -24.69 3.19 -31.21
C ASP A 1129 -25.78 2.11 -31.11
N LEU A 1130 -26.91 2.44 -30.50
CA LEU A 1130 -28.10 1.59 -30.44
C LEU A 1130 -29.17 2.12 -31.38
N ILE A 1131 -29.86 1.23 -32.08
CA ILE A 1131 -31.12 1.56 -32.74
C ILE A 1131 -32.23 1.16 -31.77
N ILE A 1132 -33.01 2.15 -31.33
CA ILE A 1132 -34.06 1.95 -30.35
C ILE A 1132 -35.40 2.18 -31.02
N VAL A 1133 -36.18 1.11 -31.08
CA VAL A 1133 -37.55 1.11 -31.57
C VAL A 1133 -38.45 0.80 -30.37
N ILE A 1134 -39.17 1.80 -29.90
CA ILE A 1134 -40.18 1.62 -28.87
C ILE A 1134 -41.52 1.60 -29.56
N THR A 1135 -42.25 0.56 -29.27
CA THR A 1135 -43.64 0.44 -29.59
C THR A 1135 -44.45 0.54 -28.31
N ASP A 1136 -45.67 1.05 -28.39
CA ASP A 1136 -46.64 0.78 -27.33
C ASP A 1136 -46.84 -0.73 -27.15
N ILE A 1137 -47.55 -1.15 -26.10
CA ILE A 1137 -48.07 -2.53 -26.01
C ILE A 1137 -48.89 -2.89 -27.24
N GLN A 1138 -49.12 -1.94 -28.12
CA GLN A 1138 -49.79 -1.99 -29.37
C GLN A 1138 -48.88 -1.90 -30.62
N GLY A 1139 -47.56 -2.12 -30.55
CA GLY A 1139 -46.59 -2.28 -31.68
C GLY A 1139 -46.50 -1.12 -32.65
N LYS A 1140 -47.28 -0.07 -32.42
CA LYS A 1140 -47.19 1.16 -33.14
C LYS A 1140 -45.92 1.79 -32.63
N THR A 1141 -44.94 1.90 -33.52
CA THR A 1141 -43.67 2.54 -33.20
C THR A 1141 -43.91 4.00 -32.83
N ILE A 1142 -43.71 4.32 -31.55
CA ILE A 1142 -43.84 5.67 -31.00
C ILE A 1142 -42.49 6.36 -30.87
N PHE A 1143 -41.40 5.60 -30.89
CA PHE A 1143 -40.04 6.11 -30.92
C PHE A 1143 -39.18 5.20 -31.80
N ASN A 1144 -38.49 5.76 -32.79
CA ASN A 1144 -37.53 5.03 -33.61
C ASN A 1144 -36.35 5.95 -33.88
N ASN A 1145 -35.27 5.76 -33.12
CA ASN A 1145 -34.12 6.61 -33.28
C ASN A 1145 -32.83 5.90 -32.88
N LYS A 1146 -31.74 6.41 -33.44
CA LYS A 1146 -30.40 5.93 -33.13
C LYS A 1146 -29.84 6.72 -31.95
N LEU A 1147 -29.43 6.03 -30.89
CA LEU A 1147 -28.84 6.62 -29.69
C LEU A 1147 -27.36 6.27 -29.58
N PRO A 1148 -26.46 7.26 -29.48
CA PRO A 1148 -25.06 6.99 -29.23
C PRO A 1148 -24.86 6.45 -27.81
N VAL A 1149 -24.02 5.42 -27.67
CA VAL A 1149 -23.68 4.81 -26.38
C VAL A 1149 -22.40 5.45 -25.86
N ASN A 1150 -22.50 6.22 -24.78
CA ASN A 1150 -21.36 6.82 -24.11
C ASN A 1150 -21.15 6.11 -22.77
N GLU A 1151 -19.96 5.59 -22.48
CA GLU A 1151 -19.68 4.88 -21.20
C GLU A 1151 -20.60 3.67 -20.94
N ARG A 1152 -20.96 2.93 -22.02
CA ARG A 1152 -21.95 1.84 -21.99
C ARG A 1152 -23.33 2.28 -21.50
N LEU A 1153 -23.69 3.55 -21.65
CA LEU A 1153 -24.97 4.10 -21.25
C LEU A 1153 -25.55 4.94 -22.39
N ALA A 1154 -26.78 4.63 -22.80
CA ALA A 1154 -27.60 5.47 -23.66
C ALA A 1154 -28.78 5.97 -22.83
N THR A 1155 -29.01 7.28 -22.78
CA THR A 1155 -30.15 7.84 -22.04
C THR A 1155 -31.21 8.34 -23.01
N LEU A 1156 -32.45 7.98 -22.73
CA LEU A 1156 -33.62 8.25 -23.53
C LEU A 1156 -34.69 8.91 -22.67
N ARG A 1157 -35.15 10.10 -23.06
CA ARG A 1157 -36.30 10.76 -22.44
C ARG A 1157 -37.54 10.49 -23.29
N LEU A 1158 -38.57 9.92 -22.69
CA LEU A 1158 -39.84 9.59 -23.33
C LEU A 1158 -40.95 10.43 -22.72
N ASP A 1159 -41.54 11.30 -23.54
CA ASP A 1159 -42.73 12.05 -23.16
C ASP A 1159 -43.98 11.38 -23.76
N VAL A 1160 -44.34 10.24 -23.17
CA VAL A 1160 -45.49 9.42 -23.57
C VAL A 1160 -46.42 9.24 -22.36
N PRO A 1161 -47.72 8.99 -22.56
CA PRO A 1161 -48.65 8.76 -21.45
C PRO A 1161 -48.25 7.57 -20.58
N ASP A 1162 -48.84 7.48 -19.39
CA ASP A 1162 -48.65 6.34 -18.50
C ASP A 1162 -49.09 5.05 -19.19
N GLY A 1163 -48.23 4.05 -19.19
CA GLY A 1163 -48.46 2.86 -19.98
C GLY A 1163 -47.26 1.93 -20.06
N MET A 1164 -47.50 0.75 -20.60
CA MET A 1164 -46.48 -0.25 -20.85
C MET A 1164 -46.05 -0.17 -22.31
N TYR A 1165 -44.75 -0.33 -22.55
CA TYR A 1165 -44.15 -0.20 -23.87
C TYR A 1165 -43.13 -1.32 -24.09
N LEU A 1166 -43.00 -1.77 -25.33
CA LEU A 1166 -41.98 -2.72 -25.73
C LEU A 1166 -40.85 -1.96 -26.43
N MET A 1167 -39.66 -2.05 -25.87
CA MET A 1167 -38.46 -1.38 -26.37
C MET A 1167 -37.56 -2.44 -27.01
N ASN A 1168 -37.47 -2.43 -28.33
CA ASN A 1168 -36.51 -3.24 -29.08
C ASN A 1168 -35.24 -2.43 -29.29
N ILE A 1169 -34.11 -3.00 -28.87
CA ILE A 1169 -32.83 -2.33 -28.78
C ILE A 1169 -31.86 -3.18 -29.59
N SER A 1170 -31.29 -2.63 -30.64
CA SER A 1170 -30.31 -3.35 -31.45
C SER A 1170 -28.97 -2.62 -31.52
N ASP A 1171 -27.88 -3.37 -31.57
CA ASP A 1171 -26.57 -2.81 -31.89
C ASP A 1171 -26.57 -2.41 -33.36
N ALA A 1172 -26.33 -1.12 -33.64
CA ALA A 1172 -26.31 -0.60 -34.99
C ALA A 1172 -25.21 -1.21 -35.89
N ARG A 1173 -24.22 -1.91 -35.31
CA ARG A 1173 -23.09 -2.53 -36.02
C ARG A 1173 -23.31 -4.00 -36.33
N THR A 1174 -23.81 -4.78 -35.37
CA THR A 1174 -23.96 -6.23 -35.51
C THR A 1174 -25.39 -6.62 -35.92
N GLY A 1175 -26.37 -5.75 -35.70
CA GLY A 1175 -27.79 -6.02 -35.95
C GLY A 1175 -28.44 -6.94 -34.91
N GLU A 1176 -27.66 -7.46 -33.94
CA GLU A 1176 -28.20 -8.23 -32.82
C GLU A 1176 -29.13 -7.34 -31.98
N SER A 1177 -30.28 -7.88 -31.59
CA SER A 1177 -31.34 -7.10 -30.95
C SER A 1177 -31.90 -7.80 -29.73
N VAL A 1178 -32.26 -7.01 -28.73
CA VAL A 1178 -32.94 -7.49 -27.54
C VAL A 1178 -34.13 -6.61 -27.21
N SER A 1179 -35.24 -7.27 -26.86
CA SER A 1179 -36.46 -6.60 -26.44
C SER A 1179 -36.55 -6.51 -24.92
N ARG A 1180 -36.98 -5.34 -24.45
CA ARG A 1180 -37.21 -5.04 -23.04
C ARG A 1180 -38.58 -4.42 -22.87
N LYS A 1181 -39.33 -4.91 -21.90
CA LYS A 1181 -40.57 -4.28 -21.47
C LYS A 1181 -40.22 -3.12 -20.57
N ILE A 1182 -40.78 -1.94 -20.82
CA ILE A 1182 -40.67 -0.77 -19.95
C ILE A 1182 -42.08 -0.31 -19.55
N ILE A 1183 -42.20 0.27 -18.35
CA ILE A 1183 -43.45 0.85 -17.85
C ILE A 1183 -43.18 2.33 -17.56
N ILE A 1184 -43.95 3.23 -18.19
CA ILE A 1184 -43.93 4.66 -17.93
C ILE A 1184 -45.07 5.01 -16.99
N GLN A 1185 -44.78 5.77 -15.94
CA GLN A 1185 -45.74 6.27 -14.96
C GLN A 1185 -45.35 7.71 -14.62
N LYS A 1186 -46.27 8.68 -14.80
CA LYS A 1186 -46.03 10.10 -14.54
C LYS A 1186 -46.44 10.50 -13.13
#